data_AF-R5FJF0-F1
#
_entry.id   AF-R5FJF0-F1
#
_cell.length_a   1.000
_cell.length_b   1.000
_cell.length_c   1.000
_cell.angle_alpha   90.00
_cell.angle_beta   90.00
_cell.angle_gamma   90.00
#
_symmetry.space_group_name_H-M   'P 1'
#
loop_
_entity.id
_entity.type
_entity.pdbx_description
1 polymer ?
#
loop_
_entity_poly.entity_id
_entity_poly.type
_entity_poly.pdbx_seq_one_letter_code
_entity_poly.pdbx_strand_id
1 'polypeptide(L)'
;MKKILIGLLILIPILIIVSVGLVGNIVSVEGYISVEKIELNAESVMLEGVGQSFKLQANMFPKLATNKSVKYYLATAADGTADVTVLDSRFTPTEDRPACVVTSDGLVTANTYCVFTVVCESQGGGKKAYCRFGVKGGKAEHIEIEAETALKVGDTVMASVTFDPVDSVINAGLEWSSDNEKIVSVDANGIVTAKSEGVAKISVVYGELSAEKTITVSKSAIKTGLIYTETGKVSMAAVSEQSPTSLENIDVIDGEAILTSDSGALVFQGGERVEIKKVPAGAFGFIGAEFLNGRSVLIGKEYVKLTLGYLDKSVDRTLPSGIPVTSSDESVAYLKDGFVVPVSAGKVTFTAEYNGFTAAIELEIKTSLSYFVLSDSETKDAVGIKQETVYATRTFADKTKSAYSSEDEILFTRQFSVAQPETASADDIVWTTDDESVAWFDENVAGLLHYTAEPFEGVKTITVTARAKNPTYKKLTPERKYTFKLIDGYNTYSEADFAYVTSVLHAKAAMFGDAIVSNENDKGWDYGYNVRNDVYGNGHMVANYTDNFGRLSDRIVIDKSGVTLSNLAVRSHKPLEVITEKEYIGIDVRIKEDAQIGETARITDVVIDGCVLENSFQSVVVNGADVTFRATIVRNVSKNGICTTATAETANYASYSDIVVENCIFSNINCPAICLYTDSTKFEGKPPVDENGNAVRQHDSVRLKGFVDFYNWKDLNNLDIFGDLTGNSVLDGAIRDYFKELIKKGTYAEISYAADNGKQYANFAIFAAGYALVEPPLGVVYTQNPQDDIYLDSNEDAYKEILFEEQRLLYFLGDTLGGLQKVKLFAYSGDEERITPTSTYEENVELYERLNAVK
;
A
#
# COMPACT_ATOMS: atom_id res chain seq x y z
N MET A 1 -5.68 -9.77 -80.50
CA MET A 1 -5.19 -10.89 -79.65
C MET A 1 -3.78 -10.67 -79.08
N LYS A 2 -2.74 -10.34 -79.88
CA LYS A 2 -1.37 -10.13 -79.34
C LYS A 2 -1.18 -8.94 -78.38
N LYS A 3 -1.98 -7.86 -78.49
CA LYS A 3 -1.91 -6.70 -77.57
C LYS A 3 -2.60 -6.93 -76.21
N ILE A 4 -3.55 -7.87 -76.13
CA ILE A 4 -4.28 -8.21 -74.90
C ILE A 4 -3.47 -9.21 -74.05
N LEU A 5 -2.76 -10.12 -74.71
CA LEU A 5 -1.93 -11.12 -74.03
C LEU A 5 -0.67 -10.51 -73.36
N ILE A 6 -0.09 -9.48 -73.97
CA ILE A 6 1.04 -8.72 -73.39
C ILE A 6 0.57 -7.86 -72.20
N GLY A 7 -0.66 -7.34 -72.23
CA GLY A 7 -1.28 -6.66 -71.10
C GLY A 7 -1.47 -7.58 -69.88
N LEU A 8 -1.95 -8.81 -70.09
CA LEU A 8 -2.11 -9.81 -69.03
C LEU A 8 -0.77 -10.30 -68.45
N LEU A 9 0.26 -10.49 -69.28
CA LEU A 9 1.58 -10.97 -68.83
C LEU A 9 2.40 -9.93 -68.07
N ILE A 10 2.08 -8.63 -68.21
CA ILE A 10 2.68 -7.54 -67.42
C ILE A 10 1.83 -7.26 -66.16
N LEU A 11 0.50 -7.45 -66.24
CA LEU A 11 -0.40 -7.33 -65.08
C LEU A 11 -0.22 -8.44 -64.07
N ILE A 12 0.12 -9.67 -64.45
CA ILE A 12 0.24 -10.79 -63.50
C ILE A 12 1.44 -10.63 -62.55
N PRO A 13 2.66 -10.26 -62.99
CA PRO A 13 3.76 -9.96 -62.08
C PRO A 13 3.54 -8.68 -61.26
N ILE A 14 2.84 -7.67 -61.81
CA ILE A 14 2.48 -6.46 -61.06
C ILE A 14 1.37 -6.74 -60.05
N LEU A 15 0.40 -7.59 -60.37
CA LEU A 15 -0.60 -8.10 -59.43
C LEU A 15 0.05 -8.99 -58.37
N ILE A 16 1.05 -9.80 -58.71
CA ILE A 16 1.84 -10.61 -57.76
C ILE A 16 2.74 -9.72 -56.89
N ILE A 17 3.35 -8.67 -57.41
CA ILE A 17 4.14 -7.71 -56.61
C ILE A 17 3.23 -6.81 -55.77
N VAL A 18 2.02 -6.50 -56.24
CA VAL A 18 0.97 -5.84 -55.44
C VAL A 18 0.32 -6.82 -54.43
N SER A 19 0.30 -8.13 -54.69
CA SER A 19 -0.17 -9.15 -53.71
C SER A 19 0.94 -9.77 -52.86
N VAL A 20 2.20 -9.40 -53.07
CA VAL A 20 3.34 -9.66 -52.18
C VAL A 20 3.79 -8.36 -51.45
N GLY A 21 3.15 -7.22 -51.76
CA GLY A 21 3.24 -5.96 -51.01
C GLY A 21 1.96 -5.60 -50.24
N LEU A 22 0.85 -6.34 -50.42
CA LEU A 22 -0.33 -6.23 -49.57
C LEU A 22 -0.22 -7.22 -48.42
N VAL A 23 0.22 -6.67 -47.29
CA VAL A 23 -0.19 -7.02 -45.92
C VAL A 23 -1.22 -8.16 -45.88
N GLY A 24 -0.78 -9.33 -45.40
CA GLY A 24 -1.69 -10.41 -45.05
C GLY A 24 -2.82 -9.85 -44.18
N ASN A 25 -4.06 -10.07 -44.61
CA ASN A 25 -5.26 -9.40 -44.13
C ASN A 25 -5.26 -9.26 -42.59
N ILE A 26 -5.11 -8.02 -42.16
CA ILE A 26 -5.04 -7.58 -40.76
C ILE A 26 -6.32 -7.97 -40.01
N VAL A 27 -6.25 -8.88 -39.05
CA VAL A 27 -7.24 -9.00 -37.97
C VAL A 27 -6.84 -7.96 -36.92
N SER A 28 -7.11 -6.68 -37.18
CA SER A 28 -6.86 -5.64 -36.19
C SER A 28 -7.97 -5.70 -35.16
N VAL A 29 -7.64 -6.24 -33.99
CA VAL A 29 -8.28 -5.82 -32.74
C VAL A 29 -7.40 -4.70 -32.21
N GLU A 30 -7.97 -3.55 -31.87
CA GLU A 30 -7.24 -2.48 -31.18
C GLU A 30 -6.69 -3.05 -29.86
N GLY A 31 -5.36 -3.05 -29.73
CA GLY A 31 -4.69 -3.56 -28.56
C GLY A 31 -5.03 -2.72 -27.33
N TYR A 32 -5.41 -3.37 -26.23
CA TYR A 32 -5.61 -2.64 -24.98
C TYR A 32 -4.23 -2.29 -24.40
N ILE A 33 -3.98 -1.00 -24.15
CA ILE A 33 -2.74 -0.53 -23.52
C ILE A 33 -3.09 0.13 -22.20
N SER A 34 -2.59 -0.44 -21.10
CA SER A 34 -2.85 0.03 -19.73
C SER A 34 -2.01 1.25 -19.36
N VAL A 35 -2.44 2.00 -18.34
CA VAL A 35 -1.57 3.01 -17.70
C VAL A 35 -0.59 2.28 -16.79
N GLU A 36 0.67 2.65 -16.88
CA GLU A 36 1.78 2.09 -16.10
C GLU A 36 2.28 3.06 -15.04
N LYS A 37 2.13 4.38 -15.29
CA LYS A 37 2.54 5.43 -14.35
C LYS A 37 1.64 6.65 -14.44
N ILE A 38 1.40 7.29 -13.30
CA ILE A 38 0.75 8.60 -13.18
C ILE A 38 1.74 9.58 -12.55
N GLU A 39 1.81 10.79 -13.08
CA GLU A 39 2.53 11.91 -12.48
C GLU A 39 1.56 13.05 -12.20
N LEU A 40 1.58 13.59 -10.99
CA LEU A 40 0.80 14.76 -10.61
C LEU A 40 1.62 16.04 -10.77
N ASN A 41 0.94 17.17 -10.97
CA ASN A 41 1.55 18.50 -11.00
C ASN A 41 2.08 18.98 -9.63
N ALA A 42 1.80 18.26 -8.54
CA ALA A 42 2.34 18.51 -7.21
C ALA A 42 2.35 17.21 -6.38
N GLU A 43 3.39 17.02 -5.55
CA GLU A 43 3.48 15.93 -4.57
C GLU A 43 2.99 16.36 -3.17
N SER A 44 3.07 17.66 -2.90
CA SER A 44 2.59 18.28 -1.66
C SER A 44 2.12 19.71 -1.93
N VAL A 45 1.02 20.10 -1.28
CA VAL A 45 0.40 21.43 -1.39
C VAL A 45 0.02 21.92 0.00
N MET A 46 0.55 23.10 0.36
CA MET A 46 0.14 23.83 1.56
C MET A 46 -0.80 24.96 1.14
N LEU A 47 -2.08 24.87 1.49
CA LEU A 47 -3.05 25.94 1.27
C LEU A 47 -2.81 27.04 2.31
N GLU A 48 -2.91 28.30 1.89
CA GLU A 48 -2.61 29.45 2.77
C GLU A 48 -3.72 29.72 3.79
N GLY A 49 -4.91 29.16 3.59
CA GLY A 49 -6.03 29.30 4.51
C GLY A 49 -7.24 28.44 4.16
N VAL A 50 -8.20 28.42 5.09
CA VAL A 50 -9.46 27.69 4.94
C VAL A 50 -10.27 28.25 3.77
N GLY A 51 -10.86 27.35 2.98
CA GLY A 51 -11.68 27.68 1.81
C GLY A 51 -10.89 27.93 0.53
N GLN A 52 -9.56 27.96 0.57
CA GLN A 52 -8.74 27.97 -0.65
C GLN A 52 -8.80 26.62 -1.37
N SER A 53 -8.60 26.67 -2.69
CA SER A 53 -8.62 25.48 -3.54
C SER A 53 -7.36 25.37 -4.38
N PHE A 54 -6.97 24.14 -4.71
CA PHE A 54 -5.88 23.83 -5.63
C PHE A 54 -6.33 22.79 -6.65
N LYS A 55 -5.86 22.93 -7.89
CA LYS A 55 -6.22 22.03 -8.99
C LYS A 55 -5.12 21.01 -9.24
N LEU A 56 -5.39 19.75 -8.94
CA LEU A 56 -4.53 18.64 -9.36
C LEU A 56 -4.73 18.33 -10.85
N GLN A 57 -3.64 17.97 -11.50
CA GLN A 57 -3.61 17.52 -12.89
C GLN A 57 -2.73 16.28 -12.98
N ALA A 58 -3.23 15.25 -13.67
CA ALA A 58 -2.54 13.99 -13.86
C ALA A 58 -1.99 13.87 -15.30
N ASN A 59 -0.76 13.39 -15.41
CA ASN A 59 -0.13 12.96 -16.65
C ASN A 59 0.03 11.44 -16.63
N MET A 60 -0.42 10.77 -17.69
CA MET A 60 -0.48 9.30 -17.76
C MET A 60 0.55 8.76 -18.73
N PHE A 61 1.23 7.68 -18.34
CA PHE A 61 2.22 6.98 -19.14
C PHE A 61 1.91 5.48 -19.23
N PRO A 62 2.21 4.81 -20.35
CA PRO A 62 2.77 5.40 -21.58
C PRO A 62 1.75 6.33 -22.28
N LYS A 63 2.24 7.22 -23.14
CA LYS A 63 1.37 8.16 -23.89
C LYS A 63 0.35 7.44 -24.79
N LEU A 64 0.60 6.18 -25.13
CA LEU A 64 -0.29 5.34 -25.94
C LEU A 64 -1.36 4.62 -25.11
N ALA A 65 -1.43 4.81 -23.78
CA ALA A 65 -2.46 4.20 -22.96
C ALA A 65 -3.88 4.51 -23.51
N THR A 66 -4.71 3.47 -23.59
CA THR A 66 -6.02 3.51 -24.25
C THR A 66 -7.08 4.22 -23.41
N ASN A 67 -7.12 3.97 -22.10
CA ASN A 67 -7.95 4.72 -21.14
C ASN A 67 -7.08 5.64 -20.28
N LYS A 68 -7.28 6.96 -20.42
CA LYS A 68 -6.57 8.00 -19.66
C LYS A 68 -7.45 8.72 -18.64
N SER A 69 -8.65 8.21 -18.39
CA SER A 69 -9.54 8.79 -17.39
C SER A 69 -8.97 8.56 -15.98
N VAL A 70 -9.21 9.50 -15.08
CA VAL A 70 -8.74 9.45 -13.70
C VAL A 70 -9.87 9.75 -12.72
N LYS A 71 -9.76 9.21 -11.51
CA LYS A 71 -10.61 9.51 -10.36
C LYS A 71 -9.74 10.13 -9.26
N TYR A 72 -10.25 11.17 -8.63
CA TYR A 72 -9.62 11.80 -7.47
C TYR A 72 -10.47 11.53 -6.22
N TYR A 73 -9.84 11.11 -5.13
CA TYR A 73 -10.50 10.84 -3.87
C TYR A 73 -9.53 10.99 -2.68
N LEU A 74 -10.05 11.05 -1.47
CA LEU A 74 -9.22 11.10 -0.26
C LEU A 74 -8.66 9.72 0.05
N ALA A 75 -7.41 9.64 0.51
CA ALA A 75 -6.88 8.42 1.08
C ALA A 75 -7.76 7.97 2.26
N THR A 76 -7.85 6.66 2.47
CA THR A 76 -8.67 6.06 3.52
C THR A 76 -7.81 5.37 4.56
N ALA A 77 -8.22 5.45 5.82
CA ALA A 77 -7.65 4.67 6.90
C ALA A 77 -8.08 3.19 6.80
N ALA A 78 -7.47 2.33 7.61
CA ALA A 78 -7.72 0.89 7.63
C ALA A 78 -9.20 0.53 7.93
N ASP A 79 -9.96 1.42 8.56
CA ASP A 79 -11.40 1.25 8.85
C ASP A 79 -12.32 1.73 7.71
N GLY A 80 -11.74 2.18 6.58
CA GLY A 80 -12.47 2.68 5.41
C GLY A 80 -12.92 4.14 5.51
N THR A 81 -12.63 4.83 6.61
CA THR A 81 -12.92 6.27 6.74
C THR A 81 -11.86 7.13 6.04
N ALA A 82 -12.18 8.38 5.70
CA ALA A 82 -11.20 9.28 5.11
C ALA A 82 -10.05 9.58 6.09
N ASP A 83 -8.80 9.37 5.68
CA ASP A 83 -7.60 9.69 6.46
C ASP A 83 -7.34 11.20 6.44
N VAL A 84 -8.10 11.91 7.28
CA VAL A 84 -8.02 13.36 7.44
C VAL A 84 -7.74 13.67 8.91
N THR A 85 -6.64 14.37 9.16
CA THR A 85 -6.34 14.89 10.48
C THR A 85 -6.86 16.31 10.60
N VAL A 86 -7.95 16.49 11.34
CA VAL A 86 -8.47 17.82 11.69
C VAL A 86 -7.61 18.41 12.80
N LEU A 87 -7.17 19.65 12.58
CA LEU A 87 -6.31 20.40 13.50
C LEU A 87 -7.07 21.43 14.32
N ASP A 88 -8.33 21.70 13.99
CA ASP A 88 -9.19 22.63 14.75
C ASP A 88 -10.27 21.85 15.50
N SER A 89 -10.16 21.80 16.83
CA SER A 89 -11.07 21.03 17.69
C SER A 89 -12.51 21.57 17.67
N ARG A 90 -12.69 22.83 17.24
CA ARG A 90 -14.01 23.48 17.10
C ARG A 90 -14.76 22.97 15.87
N PHE A 91 -14.07 22.31 14.94
CA PHE A 91 -14.66 21.78 13.72
C PHE A 91 -14.93 20.28 13.85
N THR A 92 -16.21 19.90 13.83
CA THR A 92 -16.63 18.51 13.70
C THR A 92 -17.08 18.25 12.26
N PRO A 93 -16.38 17.40 11.48
CA PRO A 93 -16.80 17.07 10.12
C PRO A 93 -18.17 16.40 10.09
N THR A 94 -19.00 16.77 9.13
CA THR A 94 -20.30 16.14 8.83
C THR A 94 -20.36 15.77 7.34
N GLU A 95 -21.35 14.97 6.95
CA GLU A 95 -21.53 14.57 5.54
C GLU A 95 -21.75 15.77 4.61
N ASP A 96 -22.51 16.78 5.06
CA ASP A 96 -22.79 18.02 4.34
C ASP A 96 -21.65 19.06 4.43
N ARG A 97 -20.77 18.91 5.42
CA ARG A 97 -19.63 19.80 5.65
C ARG A 97 -18.38 18.98 6.02
N PRO A 98 -17.79 18.24 5.07
CA PRO A 98 -16.58 17.47 5.32
C PRO A 98 -15.39 18.42 5.55
N ALA A 99 -14.34 17.94 6.21
CA ALA A 99 -13.12 18.73 6.44
C ALA A 99 -12.43 19.15 5.12
N CYS A 100 -12.53 18.33 4.09
CA CYS A 100 -12.04 18.61 2.74
C CYS A 100 -12.95 17.97 1.69
N VAL A 101 -12.94 18.56 0.49
CA VAL A 101 -13.71 18.13 -0.67
C VAL A 101 -12.76 18.00 -1.85
N VAL A 102 -12.90 16.90 -2.59
CA VAL A 102 -12.20 16.65 -3.85
C VAL A 102 -13.25 16.41 -4.93
N THR A 103 -13.26 17.23 -5.97
CA THR A 103 -14.16 17.06 -7.10
C THR A 103 -13.62 16.01 -8.08
N SER A 104 -14.49 15.46 -8.92
CA SER A 104 -14.13 14.46 -9.93
C SER A 104 -13.10 14.96 -10.96
N ASP A 105 -12.99 16.28 -11.15
CA ASP A 105 -12.02 16.89 -12.04
C ASP A 105 -10.70 17.27 -11.32
N GLY A 106 -10.57 17.01 -10.01
CA GLY A 106 -9.33 17.20 -9.25
C GLY A 106 -9.18 18.57 -8.56
N LEU A 107 -10.26 19.32 -8.37
CA LEU A 107 -10.23 20.53 -7.52
C LEU A 107 -10.34 20.11 -6.06
N VAL A 108 -9.34 20.47 -5.26
CA VAL A 108 -9.23 20.14 -3.84
C VAL A 108 -9.49 21.39 -3.02
N THR A 109 -10.40 21.33 -2.05
CA THR A 109 -10.75 22.44 -1.14
C THR A 109 -10.80 21.94 0.29
N ALA A 110 -10.30 22.72 1.24
CA ALA A 110 -10.35 22.40 2.67
C ALA A 110 -11.27 23.38 3.42
N ASN A 111 -12.20 22.85 4.21
CA ASN A 111 -13.19 23.61 4.97
C ASN A 111 -12.78 23.90 6.43
N THR A 112 -11.62 23.39 6.84
CA THR A 112 -11.01 23.61 8.15
C THR A 112 -9.49 23.44 8.06
N TYR A 113 -8.79 23.70 9.15
CA TYR A 113 -7.38 23.37 9.29
C TYR A 113 -7.24 21.86 9.41
N CYS A 114 -6.61 21.26 8.40
CA CYS A 114 -6.45 19.82 8.33
C CYS A 114 -5.25 19.41 7.48
N VAL A 115 -4.84 18.16 7.65
CA VAL A 115 -3.83 17.49 6.82
C VAL A 115 -4.44 16.20 6.29
N PHE A 116 -4.27 15.94 5.00
CA PHE A 116 -4.85 14.79 4.32
C PHE A 116 -4.05 14.44 3.06
N THR A 117 -4.32 13.27 2.48
CA THR A 117 -3.75 12.86 1.20
C THR A 117 -4.85 12.69 0.16
N VAL A 118 -4.65 13.25 -1.02
CA VAL A 118 -5.50 13.01 -2.20
C VAL A 118 -4.83 11.96 -3.07
N VAL A 119 -5.60 10.95 -3.45
CA VAL A 119 -5.23 9.89 -4.37
C VAL A 119 -5.81 10.21 -5.74
N CYS A 120 -4.96 10.18 -6.75
CA CYS A 120 -5.36 10.15 -8.15
C CYS A 120 -5.17 8.74 -8.68
N GLU A 121 -6.24 8.11 -9.16
CA GLU A 121 -6.22 6.76 -9.68
C GLU A 121 -6.60 6.73 -11.16
N SER A 122 -5.83 6.02 -11.99
CA SER A 122 -6.19 5.78 -13.38
C SER A 122 -7.29 4.73 -13.48
N GLN A 123 -8.30 5.03 -14.30
CA GLN A 123 -9.36 4.09 -14.64
C GLN A 123 -8.91 3.02 -15.67
N GLY A 124 -7.68 3.15 -16.19
CA GLY A 124 -6.98 2.07 -16.89
C GLY A 124 -5.77 1.65 -16.06
N GLY A 125 -5.68 0.39 -15.65
CA GLY A 125 -4.52 -0.18 -14.93
C GLY A 125 -4.45 0.10 -13.43
N GLY A 126 -5.43 0.82 -12.86
CA GLY A 126 -5.53 1.10 -11.42
C GLY A 126 -4.27 1.72 -10.79
N LYS A 127 -3.45 2.45 -11.57
CA LYS A 127 -2.23 3.09 -11.07
C LYS A 127 -2.63 4.28 -10.23
N LYS A 128 -1.84 4.57 -9.18
CA LYS A 128 -2.12 5.62 -8.23
C LYS A 128 -0.97 6.62 -8.14
N ALA A 129 -1.30 7.88 -7.97
CA ALA A 129 -0.39 8.93 -7.56
C ALA A 129 -0.99 9.68 -6.36
N TYR A 130 -0.11 10.24 -5.53
CA TYR A 130 -0.49 10.80 -4.24
C TYR A 130 -0.05 12.25 -4.17
N CYS A 131 -0.93 13.11 -3.66
CA CYS A 131 -0.58 14.49 -3.32
C CYS A 131 -1.02 14.77 -1.89
N ARG A 132 -0.07 15.20 -1.05
CA ARG A 132 -0.36 15.59 0.32
C ARG A 132 -0.89 17.02 0.36
N PHE A 133 -1.91 17.24 1.18
CA PHE A 133 -2.48 18.55 1.42
C PHE A 133 -2.37 18.90 2.89
N GLY A 134 -2.07 20.16 3.17
CA GLY A 134 -2.17 20.73 4.49
C GLY A 134 -2.75 22.12 4.45
N VAL A 135 -3.51 22.47 5.48
CA VAL A 135 -3.90 23.85 5.79
C VAL A 135 -3.34 24.15 7.16
N LYS A 136 -2.23 24.91 7.21
CA LYS A 136 -1.53 25.23 8.46
C LYS A 136 -2.33 26.26 9.26
N GLY A 137 -2.44 26.04 10.57
CA GLY A 137 -2.82 27.09 11.52
C GLY A 137 -1.72 28.13 11.58
N GLY A 138 -1.77 29.15 10.73
CA GLY A 138 -0.75 30.20 10.74
C GLY A 138 -0.77 31.03 12.02
N LYS A 139 -1.96 31.35 12.54
CA LYS A 139 -2.19 32.05 13.80
C LYS A 139 -3.27 31.30 14.58
N ALA A 140 -3.16 31.32 15.91
CA ALA A 140 -4.24 30.84 16.75
C ALA A 140 -5.49 31.70 16.55
N GLU A 141 -6.64 31.04 16.51
CA GLU A 141 -7.96 31.65 16.41
C GLU A 141 -8.80 31.44 17.68
N HIS A 142 -8.40 30.49 18.53
CA HIS A 142 -9.06 30.20 19.80
C HIS A 142 -8.05 29.65 20.81
N ILE A 143 -8.33 29.86 22.10
CA ILE A 143 -7.51 29.37 23.20
C ILE A 143 -8.40 28.81 24.31
N GLU A 144 -7.91 27.80 25.03
CA GLU A 144 -8.55 27.31 26.26
C GLU A 144 -7.52 27.13 27.39
N ILE A 145 -8.00 27.16 28.64
CA ILE A 145 -7.19 26.88 29.82
C ILE A 145 -7.44 25.45 30.30
N GLU A 146 -6.37 24.67 30.36
CA GLU A 146 -6.28 23.37 30.99
C GLU A 146 -5.58 23.50 32.35
N ALA A 147 -6.30 23.25 33.43
CA ALA A 147 -5.80 23.35 34.79
C ALA A 147 -6.62 22.46 35.73
N GLU A 148 -6.01 22.00 36.81
CA GLU A 148 -6.76 21.42 37.94
C GLU A 148 -7.61 22.52 38.59
N THR A 149 -8.92 22.26 38.72
CA THR A 149 -9.87 23.29 39.15
C THR A 149 -10.29 23.17 40.62
N ALA A 150 -9.91 22.10 41.30
CA ALA A 150 -10.27 21.84 42.69
C ALA A 150 -9.00 21.73 43.53
N LEU A 151 -8.66 22.81 44.24
CA LEU A 151 -7.44 22.95 45.01
C LEU A 151 -7.75 23.06 46.51
N LYS A 152 -6.74 22.85 47.34
CA LYS A 152 -6.72 23.21 48.76
C LYS A 152 -5.82 24.42 48.96
N VAL A 153 -6.05 25.19 50.04
CA VAL A 153 -5.14 26.27 50.42
C VAL A 153 -3.70 25.75 50.53
N GLY A 154 -2.75 26.45 49.92
CA GLY A 154 -1.33 26.06 49.87
C GLY A 154 -0.96 25.25 48.63
N ASP A 155 -1.93 24.65 47.93
CA ASP A 155 -1.66 23.92 46.69
C ASP A 155 -1.13 24.89 45.62
N THR A 156 -0.23 24.36 44.79
CA THR A 156 0.28 25.06 43.63
C THR A 156 0.30 24.10 42.45
N VAL A 157 -0.38 24.48 41.37
CA VAL A 157 -0.54 23.66 40.16
C VAL A 157 -0.17 24.48 38.92
N MET A 158 0.16 23.80 37.84
CA MET A 158 0.46 24.45 36.57
C MET A 158 -0.76 24.44 35.66
N ALA A 159 -1.19 25.61 35.21
CA ALA A 159 -2.16 25.76 34.13
C ALA A 159 -1.43 25.83 32.78
N SER A 160 -2.01 25.24 31.75
CA SER A 160 -1.52 25.28 30.37
C SER A 160 -2.59 25.83 29.44
N VAL A 161 -2.16 26.44 28.33
CA VAL A 161 -3.05 26.96 27.29
C VAL A 161 -3.02 26.02 26.09
N THR A 162 -4.20 25.62 25.62
CA THR A 162 -4.35 24.96 24.31
C THR A 162 -4.79 26.00 23.28
N PHE A 163 -4.44 25.78 22.02
CA PHE A 163 -4.70 26.70 20.92
C PHE A 163 -5.35 25.92 19.78
N ASP A 164 -6.34 26.53 19.12
CA ASP A 164 -6.86 26.07 17.84
C ASP A 164 -6.51 27.07 16.74
N PRO A 165 -6.03 26.60 15.58
CA PRO A 165 -5.68 25.20 15.28
C PRO A 165 -4.49 24.70 16.09
N VAL A 166 -4.43 23.40 16.39
CA VAL A 166 -3.40 22.78 17.27
C VAL A 166 -1.97 22.98 16.75
N ASP A 167 -1.79 23.15 15.45
CA ASP A 167 -0.49 23.42 14.82
C ASP A 167 -0.10 24.91 14.83
N SER A 168 -0.92 25.80 15.39
CA SER A 168 -0.63 27.25 15.54
C SER A 168 0.76 27.53 16.13
N VAL A 169 1.49 28.44 15.48
CA VAL A 169 2.79 28.92 15.98
C VAL A 169 2.55 30.07 16.95
N ILE A 170 2.98 29.89 18.19
CA ILE A 170 2.96 30.95 19.20
C ILE A 170 4.35 31.61 19.16
N ASN A 171 4.49 32.87 19.58
CA ASN A 171 5.80 33.57 19.52
C ASN A 171 6.18 34.32 20.81
N ALA A 172 5.20 34.86 21.56
CA ALA A 172 5.27 35.40 22.93
C ALA A 172 3.95 36.14 23.23
N GLY A 173 3.69 36.53 24.49
CA GLY A 173 2.61 37.46 24.85
C GLY A 173 1.38 36.84 25.53
N LEU A 174 1.56 35.72 26.25
CA LEU A 174 0.53 35.23 27.16
C LEU A 174 0.51 36.08 28.43
N GLU A 175 -0.65 36.65 28.74
CA GLU A 175 -0.87 37.46 29.93
C GLU A 175 -1.87 36.77 30.84
N TRP A 176 -1.39 36.30 31.99
CA TRP A 176 -2.21 35.68 33.02
C TRP A 176 -2.69 36.69 34.05
N SER A 177 -3.92 36.51 34.55
CA SER A 177 -4.48 37.30 35.64
C SER A 177 -5.48 36.48 36.47
N SER A 178 -5.71 36.91 37.70
CA SER A 178 -6.78 36.39 38.56
C SER A 178 -7.77 37.51 38.89
N ASP A 179 -9.07 37.21 38.87
CA ASP A 179 -10.10 38.15 39.34
C ASP A 179 -9.99 38.40 40.86
N ASN A 180 -9.33 37.51 41.60
CA ASN A 180 -9.11 37.64 43.03
C ASN A 180 -7.79 36.99 43.50
N GLU A 181 -6.71 37.77 43.39
CA GLU A 181 -5.34 37.45 43.83
C GLU A 181 -5.18 37.08 45.32
N LYS A 182 -6.23 37.27 46.16
CA LYS A 182 -6.23 36.85 47.56
C LYS A 182 -6.73 35.41 47.75
N ILE A 183 -7.53 34.90 46.82
CA ILE A 183 -8.03 33.52 46.82
C ILE A 183 -7.09 32.66 45.98
N VAL A 184 -6.82 33.08 44.74
CA VAL A 184 -5.93 32.38 43.80
C VAL A 184 -5.05 33.40 43.11
N SER A 185 -3.74 33.16 43.04
CA SER A 185 -2.84 33.92 42.16
C SER A 185 -2.35 33.06 41.01
N VAL A 186 -2.04 33.69 39.89
CA VAL A 186 -1.39 33.03 38.75
C VAL A 186 -0.20 33.87 38.28
N ASP A 187 0.95 33.24 38.07
CA ASP A 187 2.14 33.93 37.58
C ASP A 187 2.23 33.93 36.04
N ALA A 188 3.29 34.56 35.51
CA ALA A 188 3.51 34.65 34.05
C ALA A 188 3.76 33.29 33.36
N ASN A 189 4.01 32.22 34.12
CA ASN A 189 4.20 30.85 33.64
C ASN A 189 2.92 30.01 33.75
N GLY A 190 1.81 30.59 34.22
CA GLY A 190 0.58 29.85 34.51
C GLY A 190 0.65 29.03 35.80
N ILE A 191 1.61 29.31 36.71
CA ILE A 191 1.67 28.65 38.02
C ILE A 191 0.60 29.27 38.91
N VAL A 192 -0.41 28.46 39.23
CA VAL A 192 -1.59 28.83 40.02
C VAL A 192 -1.36 28.45 41.48
N THR A 193 -1.41 29.42 42.38
CA THR A 193 -1.27 29.21 43.84
C THR A 193 -2.58 29.51 44.56
N ALA A 194 -3.09 28.52 45.30
CA ALA A 194 -4.27 28.66 46.15
C ALA A 194 -3.89 29.29 47.50
N LYS A 195 -4.40 30.49 47.79
CA LYS A 195 -4.03 31.28 48.98
C LYS A 195 -5.07 31.25 50.10
N SER A 196 -6.36 31.21 49.76
CA SER A 196 -7.45 31.16 50.74
C SER A 196 -8.67 30.44 50.18
N GLU A 197 -9.52 29.92 51.07
CA GLU A 197 -10.77 29.22 50.72
C GLU A 197 -11.70 30.16 49.94
N GLY A 198 -12.28 29.66 48.84
CA GLY A 198 -13.21 30.42 48.01
C GLY A 198 -13.18 29.98 46.54
N VAL A 199 -13.76 30.81 45.69
CA VAL A 199 -13.79 30.59 44.23
C VAL A 199 -13.20 31.83 43.57
N ALA A 200 -12.29 31.63 42.63
CA ALA A 200 -11.70 32.69 41.81
C ALA A 200 -11.58 32.22 40.36
N LYS A 201 -11.55 33.17 39.44
CA LYS A 201 -11.31 32.91 38.02
C LYS A 201 -9.91 33.36 37.66
N ILE A 202 -9.17 32.45 37.03
CA ILE A 202 -7.96 32.80 36.30
C ILE A 202 -8.31 33.06 34.85
N SER A 203 -7.64 34.03 34.24
CA SER A 203 -7.82 34.42 32.85
C SER A 203 -6.46 34.45 32.16
N VAL A 204 -6.45 34.11 30.87
CA VAL A 204 -5.29 34.27 30.01
C VAL A 204 -5.67 35.04 28.75
N VAL A 205 -4.83 35.98 28.35
CA VAL A 205 -4.98 36.76 27.12
C VAL A 205 -3.80 36.49 26.19
N TYR A 206 -4.09 36.33 24.90
CA TYR A 206 -3.10 36.19 23.83
C TYR A 206 -3.53 37.03 22.62
N GLY A 207 -2.94 38.21 22.46
CA GLY A 207 -3.36 39.16 21.43
C GLY A 207 -4.82 39.58 21.63
N GLU A 208 -5.69 39.21 20.69
CA GLU A 208 -7.15 39.47 20.76
C GLU A 208 -7.94 38.31 21.37
N LEU A 209 -7.28 37.19 21.69
CA LEU A 209 -7.92 35.99 22.24
C LEU A 209 -7.88 36.02 23.77
N SER A 210 -8.91 35.45 24.40
CA SER A 210 -8.99 35.33 25.86
C SER A 210 -9.70 34.04 26.28
N ALA A 211 -9.25 33.42 27.37
CA ALA A 211 -9.94 32.31 28.02
C ALA A 211 -9.99 32.51 29.54
N GLU A 212 -11.02 31.93 30.18
CA GLU A 212 -11.21 31.94 31.63
C GLU A 212 -11.35 30.50 32.16
N LYS A 213 -10.83 30.26 33.37
CA LYS A 213 -11.06 29.03 34.12
C LYS A 213 -11.42 29.34 35.56
N THR A 214 -12.46 28.69 36.06
CA THR A 214 -12.87 28.81 37.46
C THR A 214 -12.10 27.82 38.32
N ILE A 215 -11.47 28.32 39.38
CA ILE A 215 -10.73 27.55 40.38
C ILE A 215 -11.49 27.62 41.71
N THR A 216 -11.74 26.46 42.30
CA THR A 216 -12.37 26.31 43.61
C THR A 216 -11.31 25.88 44.62
N VAL A 217 -11.14 26.68 45.66
CA VAL A 217 -10.19 26.43 46.76
C VAL A 217 -10.96 26.03 48.00
N SER A 218 -10.64 24.86 48.53
CA SER A 218 -11.16 24.33 49.79
C SER A 218 -10.17 24.58 50.93
N LYS A 219 -10.67 24.60 52.17
CA LYS A 219 -9.82 24.82 53.34
C LYS A 219 -8.76 23.71 53.44
N SER A 220 -7.50 24.11 53.63
CA SER A 220 -6.41 23.20 53.99
C SER A 220 -5.99 23.41 55.44
N ALA A 221 -5.50 22.35 56.07
CA ALA A 221 -4.84 22.45 57.36
C ALA A 221 -3.45 23.09 57.25
N ILE A 222 -2.79 22.92 56.10
CA ILE A 222 -1.43 23.37 55.80
C ILE A 222 -1.49 24.45 54.73
N LYS A 223 -0.74 25.54 54.92
CA LYS A 223 -0.86 26.76 54.11
C LYS A 223 0.23 26.89 53.03
N THR A 224 1.29 26.08 53.06
CA THR A 224 2.45 26.18 52.14
C THR A 224 3.29 24.91 52.14
N GLY A 225 3.93 24.55 51.02
CA GLY A 225 4.79 23.35 50.90
C GLY A 225 6.31 23.57 51.03
N LEU A 226 6.84 24.73 50.62
CA LEU A 226 8.27 25.06 50.74
C LEU A 226 8.46 26.52 51.19
N ILE A 227 9.36 26.72 52.15
CA ILE A 227 9.67 28.03 52.73
C ILE A 227 11.18 28.22 52.79
N TYR A 228 11.64 29.37 52.31
CA TYR A 228 13.00 29.83 52.52
C TYR A 228 13.01 30.87 53.64
N THR A 229 14.00 30.80 54.52
CA THR A 229 14.16 31.73 55.66
C THR A 229 15.63 32.08 55.86
N GLU A 230 15.92 33.37 56.06
CA GLU A 230 17.25 33.84 56.42
C GLU A 230 17.61 33.46 57.87
N THR A 231 16.64 33.62 58.77
CA THR A 231 16.85 33.47 60.22
C THR A 231 16.91 32.01 60.64
N GLY A 232 16.46 31.10 59.79
CA GLY A 232 16.22 29.69 60.16
C GLY A 232 14.93 29.50 60.95
N LYS A 233 14.08 30.53 61.06
CA LYS A 233 12.84 30.50 61.84
C LYS A 233 11.65 30.83 60.96
N VAL A 234 10.51 30.18 61.24
CA VAL A 234 9.23 30.43 60.58
C VAL A 234 8.09 30.31 61.60
N SER A 235 7.15 31.25 61.60
CA SER A 235 5.96 31.15 62.46
C SER A 235 5.10 29.95 62.06
N MET A 236 4.72 29.11 63.02
CA MET A 236 3.83 27.97 62.79
C MET A 236 2.48 28.41 62.25
N ALA A 237 1.97 29.59 62.63
CA ALA A 237 0.70 30.12 62.12
C ALA A 237 0.72 30.39 60.60
N ALA A 238 1.90 30.66 60.03
CA ALA A 238 2.13 30.83 58.60
C ALA A 238 2.29 29.48 57.87
N VAL A 239 2.56 28.40 58.60
CA VAL A 239 2.75 27.05 58.06
C VAL A 239 1.44 26.25 58.10
N SER A 240 0.83 26.13 59.29
CA SER A 240 -0.30 25.23 59.54
C SER A 240 -1.05 25.64 60.81
N GLU A 241 -2.37 25.39 60.83
CA GLU A 241 -3.18 25.50 62.07
C GLU A 241 -3.05 24.25 62.95
N GLN A 242 -2.45 23.18 62.42
CA GLN A 242 -2.27 21.91 63.12
C GLN A 242 -0.86 21.76 63.66
N SER A 243 -0.71 20.91 64.68
CA SER A 243 0.60 20.46 65.13
C SER A 243 1.16 19.41 64.17
N PRO A 244 2.46 19.46 63.83
CA PRO A 244 3.12 18.43 63.04
C PRO A 244 3.14 17.10 63.82
N THR A 245 2.99 16.00 63.10
CA THR A 245 3.10 14.63 63.65
C THR A 245 4.55 14.14 63.74
N SER A 246 5.44 14.68 62.90
CA SER A 246 6.88 14.39 62.92
C SER A 246 7.68 15.64 62.55
N LEU A 247 8.89 15.74 63.09
CA LEU A 247 9.83 16.82 62.87
C LEU A 247 11.14 16.25 62.35
N GLU A 248 11.70 16.86 61.30
CA GLU A 248 12.98 16.48 60.72
C GLU A 248 13.90 17.69 60.69
N ASN A 249 14.98 17.67 61.47
CA ASN A 249 15.95 18.77 61.58
C ASN A 249 15.30 20.14 61.90
N ILE A 250 14.18 20.13 62.63
CA ILE A 250 13.44 21.30 63.10
C ILE A 250 12.98 21.05 64.52
N ASP A 251 13.03 22.08 65.36
CA ASP A 251 12.32 22.13 66.64
C ASP A 251 11.15 23.13 66.53
N VAL A 252 10.02 22.85 67.18
CA VAL A 252 8.91 23.80 67.29
C VAL A 252 8.86 24.34 68.72
N ILE A 253 9.24 25.60 68.89
CA ILE A 253 9.37 26.27 70.20
C ILE A 253 8.60 27.59 70.14
N ASP A 254 7.75 27.84 71.15
CA ASP A 254 6.98 29.09 71.29
C ASP A 254 6.18 29.51 70.04
N GLY A 255 5.71 28.53 69.26
CA GLY A 255 4.95 28.77 68.02
C GLY A 255 5.82 29.12 66.81
N GLU A 256 7.13 28.96 66.89
CA GLU A 256 8.07 29.05 65.76
C GLU A 256 8.66 27.68 65.43
N ALA A 257 8.70 27.33 64.15
CA ALA A 257 9.55 26.27 63.63
C ALA A 257 10.97 26.82 63.47
N ILE A 258 11.93 26.21 64.13
CA ILE A 258 13.33 26.60 64.19
C ILE A 258 14.17 25.49 63.61
N LEU A 259 14.88 25.78 62.53
CA LEU A 259 15.79 24.85 61.88
C LEU A 259 16.98 24.51 62.80
N THR A 260 17.25 23.21 62.95
CA THR A 260 18.45 22.69 63.64
C THR A 260 19.56 22.30 62.66
N SER A 261 19.30 22.35 61.36
CA SER A 261 20.30 22.26 60.27
C SER A 261 19.95 23.23 59.13
N ASP A 262 20.67 23.22 58.01
CA ASP A 262 20.38 24.12 56.88
C ASP A 262 19.05 23.82 56.18
N SER A 263 18.46 22.66 56.43
CA SER A 263 17.12 22.32 55.96
C SER A 263 16.42 21.36 56.91
N GLY A 264 15.10 21.44 56.96
CA GLY A 264 14.30 20.55 57.75
C GLY A 264 12.86 20.54 57.28
N ALA A 265 12.05 19.66 57.87
CA ALA A 265 10.68 19.49 57.47
C ALA A 265 9.74 19.26 58.65
N LEU A 266 8.52 19.75 58.46
CA LEU A 266 7.36 19.50 59.30
C LEU A 266 6.47 18.49 58.55
N VAL A 267 6.18 17.35 59.16
CA VAL A 267 5.31 16.32 58.57
C VAL A 267 4.01 16.23 59.36
N PHE A 268 2.89 16.33 58.67
CA PHE A 268 1.54 16.39 59.23
C PHE A 268 0.75 15.10 58.98
N GLN A 269 -0.41 15.01 59.64
CA GLN A 269 -1.29 13.87 59.51
C GLN A 269 -1.76 13.69 58.05
N GLY A 270 -1.56 12.49 57.49
CA GLY A 270 -1.83 12.22 56.07
C GLY A 270 -0.59 12.25 55.17
N GLY A 271 0.59 12.54 55.72
CA GLY A 271 1.87 12.51 54.99
C GLY A 271 2.23 13.84 54.30
N GLU A 272 1.39 14.86 54.45
CA GLU A 272 1.66 16.20 53.93
C GLU A 272 2.90 16.79 54.63
N ARG A 273 3.77 17.42 53.84
CA ARG A 273 5.12 17.83 54.26
C ARG A 273 5.37 19.28 53.91
N VAL A 274 5.95 20.04 54.86
CA VAL A 274 6.43 21.40 54.63
C VAL A 274 7.93 21.45 54.84
N GLU A 275 8.66 21.78 53.79
CA GLU A 275 10.11 21.96 53.86
C GLU A 275 10.46 23.41 54.20
N ILE A 276 11.44 23.57 55.09
CA ILE A 276 12.02 24.86 55.44
C ILE A 276 13.51 24.79 55.14
N LYS A 277 14.01 25.73 54.35
CA LYS A 277 15.43 25.82 53.97
C LYS A 277 16.00 27.14 54.44
N LYS A 278 17.08 27.07 55.20
CA LYS A 278 17.84 28.25 55.59
C LYS A 278 18.64 28.73 54.40
N VAL A 279 18.55 30.02 54.11
CA VAL A 279 19.33 30.66 53.05
C VAL A 279 20.10 31.86 53.61
N PRO A 280 21.26 32.23 53.06
CA PRO A 280 21.95 33.43 53.48
C PRO A 280 21.12 34.70 53.22
N ALA A 281 21.41 35.76 53.97
CA ALA A 281 20.84 37.08 53.73
C ALA A 281 21.08 37.53 52.29
N GLY A 282 20.01 37.94 51.60
CA GLY A 282 20.09 38.35 50.19
C GLY A 282 20.21 37.21 49.18
N ALA A 283 20.05 35.95 49.59
CA ALA A 283 19.96 34.82 48.66
C ALA A 283 18.79 35.01 47.69
N PHE A 284 19.08 34.86 46.40
CA PHE A 284 18.12 35.01 45.33
C PHE A 284 18.10 33.77 44.44
N GLY A 285 17.02 33.61 43.68
CA GLY A 285 16.85 32.50 42.75
C GLY A 285 15.75 32.77 41.74
N PHE A 286 15.50 31.78 40.88
CA PHE A 286 14.36 31.80 39.99
C PHE A 286 13.08 31.50 40.79
N ILE A 287 12.11 32.40 40.72
CA ILE A 287 10.79 32.21 41.34
C ILE A 287 10.06 31.09 40.57
N GLY A 288 9.53 30.11 41.31
CA GLY A 288 8.87 28.94 40.73
C GLY A 288 9.86 27.88 40.22
N ALA A 289 11.15 27.94 40.59
CA ALA A 289 12.15 26.94 40.20
C ALA A 289 11.74 25.50 40.53
N GLU A 290 10.94 25.29 41.58
CA GLU A 290 10.38 23.99 41.94
C GLU A 290 9.45 23.39 40.88
N PHE A 291 8.86 24.21 40.00
CA PHE A 291 8.03 23.78 38.87
C PHE A 291 8.77 23.81 37.54
N LEU A 292 9.78 24.67 37.43
CA LEU A 292 10.46 24.96 36.18
C LEU A 292 11.77 24.16 36.03
N ASN A 293 12.46 23.81 37.11
CA ASN A 293 13.75 23.13 37.03
C ASN A 293 13.59 21.69 36.51
N GLY A 294 14.31 21.36 35.42
CA GLY A 294 14.18 20.11 34.69
C GLY A 294 12.91 19.99 33.84
N ARG A 295 12.09 21.05 33.75
CA ARG A 295 10.85 21.06 32.95
C ARG A 295 11.20 20.92 31.46
N SER A 296 10.41 20.12 30.75
CA SER A 296 10.43 20.12 29.28
C SER A 296 9.67 21.33 28.74
N VAL A 297 10.28 22.03 27.77
CA VAL A 297 9.68 23.16 27.07
C VAL A 297 9.53 22.80 25.60
N LEU A 298 8.29 22.83 25.11
CA LEU A 298 7.98 22.50 23.72
C LEU A 298 8.23 23.69 22.78
N ILE A 299 9.07 23.48 21.77
CA ILE A 299 9.40 24.51 20.76
C ILE A 299 8.10 25.01 20.09
N GLY A 300 7.91 26.33 20.07
CA GLY A 300 6.80 27.01 19.41
C GLY A 300 5.42 26.83 20.07
N LYS A 301 5.35 26.13 21.21
CA LYS A 301 4.09 25.81 21.91
C LYS A 301 4.05 26.32 23.34
N GLU A 302 5.19 26.36 24.01
CA GLU A 302 5.29 26.84 25.39
C GLU A 302 6.27 28.00 25.51
N TYR A 303 6.01 28.87 26.49
CA TYR A 303 6.89 29.98 26.86
C TYR A 303 7.15 29.90 28.35
N VAL A 304 8.41 30.05 28.73
CA VAL A 304 8.83 30.10 30.13
C VAL A 304 9.43 31.47 30.38
N LYS A 305 8.84 32.22 31.32
CA LYS A 305 9.40 33.45 31.86
C LYS A 305 10.23 33.15 33.09
N LEU A 306 11.53 33.40 33.00
CA LEU A 306 12.44 33.32 34.14
C LEU A 306 12.38 34.63 34.93
N THR A 307 11.85 34.56 36.14
CA THR A 307 11.76 35.72 37.05
C THR A 307 12.71 35.51 38.21
N LEU A 308 13.65 36.43 38.40
CA LEU A 308 14.54 36.43 39.56
C LEU A 308 13.87 37.14 40.75
N GLY A 309 14.08 36.63 41.95
CA GLY A 309 13.67 37.29 43.18
C GLY A 309 14.40 36.74 44.40
N TYR A 310 14.31 37.46 45.52
CA TYR A 310 14.78 36.94 46.81
C TYR A 310 13.99 35.68 47.20
N LEU A 311 14.69 34.66 47.70
CA LEU A 311 14.07 33.37 48.03
C LEU A 311 13.18 33.47 49.27
N ASP A 312 13.67 34.18 50.30
CA ASP A 312 12.94 34.41 51.54
C ASP A 312 11.68 35.27 51.30
N LYS A 313 10.52 34.72 51.67
CA LYS A 313 9.19 35.34 51.51
C LYS A 313 8.92 36.47 52.51
N SER A 314 9.74 36.60 53.56
CA SER A 314 9.60 37.65 54.59
C SER A 314 10.18 39.01 54.16
N VAL A 315 10.86 39.04 53.01
CA VAL A 315 11.46 40.24 52.41
C VAL A 315 10.71 40.60 51.12
N ASP A 316 10.70 41.89 50.75
CA ASP A 316 10.19 42.31 49.43
C ASP A 316 11.01 41.61 48.33
N ARG A 317 10.32 40.83 47.48
CA ARG A 317 10.97 39.94 46.49
C ARG A 317 11.52 40.70 45.28
N THR A 318 11.39 42.01 45.23
CA THR A 318 11.90 42.84 44.13
C THR A 318 13.43 42.95 44.16
N LEU A 319 14.07 42.51 43.07
CA LEU A 319 15.50 42.75 42.79
C LEU A 319 15.70 43.99 41.89
N PRO A 320 16.92 44.56 41.83
CA PRO A 320 17.24 45.58 40.82
C PRO A 320 17.04 45.05 39.40
N SER A 321 16.55 45.91 38.51
CA SER A 321 16.37 45.57 37.09
C SER A 321 17.73 45.38 36.39
N GLY A 322 17.81 44.40 35.47
CA GLY A 322 18.96 44.23 34.58
C GLY A 322 20.05 43.27 35.07
N ILE A 323 19.77 42.40 36.05
CA ILE A 323 20.68 41.28 36.39
C ILE A 323 20.78 40.35 35.16
N PRO A 324 21.98 40.13 34.61
CA PRO A 324 22.15 39.31 33.42
C PRO A 324 21.89 37.83 33.74
N VAL A 325 21.19 37.16 32.82
CA VAL A 325 21.01 35.70 32.82
C VAL A 325 21.67 35.15 31.56
N THR A 326 22.59 34.20 31.72
CA THR A 326 23.30 33.56 30.61
C THR A 326 22.76 32.16 30.35
N SER A 327 22.75 31.75 29.08
CA SER A 327 22.45 30.37 28.68
C SER A 327 23.74 29.57 28.56
N SER A 328 23.71 28.29 28.95
CA SER A 328 24.83 27.37 28.71
C SER A 328 25.02 27.02 27.23
N ASP A 329 23.95 27.11 26.42
CA ASP A 329 23.97 26.85 24.99
C ASP A 329 22.84 27.63 24.27
N GLU A 330 23.19 28.77 23.69
CA GLU A 330 22.23 29.62 22.96
C GLU A 330 21.74 29.00 21.64
N SER A 331 22.38 27.94 21.14
CA SER A 331 21.89 27.18 19.98
C SER A 331 20.72 26.24 20.35
N VAL A 332 20.55 25.94 21.64
CA VAL A 332 19.41 25.19 22.19
C VAL A 332 18.32 26.15 22.65
N ALA A 333 18.65 27.13 23.49
CA ALA A 333 17.74 28.21 23.85
C ALA A 333 18.50 29.41 24.41
N TYR A 334 17.95 30.61 24.21
CA TYR A 334 18.47 31.86 24.78
C TYR A 334 17.37 32.62 25.53
N LEU A 335 17.76 33.63 26.32
CA LEU A 335 16.82 34.46 27.06
C LEU A 335 16.62 35.81 26.35
N LYS A 336 15.37 36.23 26.16
CA LYS A 336 15.00 37.53 25.61
C LYS A 336 13.86 38.13 26.40
N ASP A 337 14.05 39.33 26.94
CA ASP A 337 13.05 40.06 27.75
C ASP A 337 12.50 39.23 28.94
N GLY A 338 13.35 38.38 29.52
CA GLY A 338 12.99 37.46 30.61
C GLY A 338 12.31 36.16 30.16
N PHE A 339 12.05 35.99 28.86
CA PHE A 339 11.45 34.78 28.29
C PHE A 339 12.51 33.88 27.65
N VAL A 340 12.37 32.58 27.88
CA VAL A 340 13.14 31.55 27.18
C VAL A 340 12.64 31.47 25.74
N VAL A 341 13.56 31.57 24.80
CA VAL A 341 13.33 31.39 23.37
C VAL A 341 13.98 30.07 22.95
N PRO A 342 13.20 28.99 22.78
CA PRO A 342 13.69 27.72 22.28
C PRO A 342 14.19 27.86 20.83
N VAL A 343 15.32 27.22 20.52
CA VAL A 343 15.94 27.20 19.19
C VAL A 343 16.00 25.79 18.63
N SER A 344 16.52 24.83 19.40
CA SER A 344 16.63 23.42 19.01
C SER A 344 16.48 22.49 20.21
N ALA A 345 16.22 21.20 19.96
CA ALA A 345 16.05 20.22 21.02
C ALA A 345 17.38 19.99 21.76
N GLY A 346 17.34 19.92 23.10
CA GLY A 346 18.53 19.76 23.92
C GLY A 346 18.31 20.20 25.37
N LYS A 347 19.31 19.97 26.22
CA LYS A 347 19.32 20.47 27.60
C LYS A 347 20.06 21.79 27.68
N VAL A 348 19.53 22.72 28.47
CA VAL A 348 20.10 24.06 28.64
C VAL A 348 19.98 24.50 30.10
N THR A 349 21.01 25.18 30.61
CA THR A 349 21.00 25.76 31.96
C THR A 349 21.11 27.27 31.86
N PHE A 350 20.15 27.97 32.48
CA PHE A 350 20.19 29.42 32.63
C PHE A 350 20.79 29.79 33.98
N THR A 351 21.80 30.67 33.98
CA THR A 351 22.55 31.07 35.17
C THR A 351 22.50 32.59 35.37
N ALA A 352 22.27 33.04 36.60
CA ALA A 352 22.36 34.44 36.98
C ALA A 352 23.28 34.61 38.18
N GLU A 353 24.10 35.67 38.17
CA GLU A 353 24.98 36.01 39.30
C GLU A 353 24.67 37.42 39.81
N TYR A 354 24.48 37.53 41.13
CA TYR A 354 24.21 38.81 41.76
C TYR A 354 24.68 38.81 43.22
N ASN A 355 25.44 39.83 43.63
CA ASN A 355 26.00 40.00 44.98
C ASN A 355 26.73 38.76 45.53
N GLY A 356 27.44 38.01 44.68
CA GLY A 356 28.20 36.82 45.07
C GLY A 356 27.35 35.55 45.25
N PHE A 357 26.06 35.61 44.94
CA PHE A 357 25.19 34.44 44.83
C PHE A 357 25.01 34.04 43.37
N THR A 358 24.78 32.75 43.14
CA THR A 358 24.51 32.17 41.82
C THR A 358 23.16 31.47 41.85
N ALA A 359 22.29 31.80 40.92
CA ALA A 359 21.04 31.11 40.65
C ALA A 359 21.17 30.31 39.35
N ALA A 360 20.72 29.07 39.33
CA ALA A 360 20.72 28.23 38.14
C ALA A 360 19.37 27.52 37.97
N ILE A 361 18.94 27.34 36.72
CA ILE A 361 17.77 26.55 36.37
C ILE A 361 18.03 25.76 35.08
N GLU A 362 17.79 24.45 35.11
CA GLU A 362 17.89 23.57 33.95
C GLU A 362 16.53 23.45 33.25
N LEU A 363 16.53 23.45 31.92
CA LEU A 363 15.36 23.18 31.08
C LEU A 363 15.73 22.16 29.98
N GLU A 364 14.75 21.37 29.56
CA GLU A 364 14.88 20.43 28.44
C GLU A 364 14.01 20.88 27.27
N ILE A 365 14.63 21.37 26.19
CA ILE A 365 13.92 21.78 24.99
C ILE A 365 13.57 20.56 24.14
N LYS A 366 12.32 20.44 23.73
CA LYS A 366 11.82 19.31 22.91
C LYS A 366 11.01 19.79 21.72
N THR A 367 11.14 19.10 20.59
CA THR A 367 10.20 19.21 19.47
C THR A 367 8.84 18.68 19.91
N SER A 368 7.76 19.35 19.51
CA SER A 368 6.40 18.86 19.74
C SER A 368 5.74 18.45 18.44
N LEU A 369 4.93 17.40 18.49
CA LEU A 369 4.14 16.94 17.36
C LEU A 369 2.65 17.06 17.67
N SER A 370 1.95 17.85 16.86
CA SER A 370 0.49 17.97 16.87
C SER A 370 -0.19 16.96 15.96
N TYR A 371 0.50 16.55 14.91
CA TYR A 371 0.13 15.49 13.98
C TYR A 371 1.38 14.98 13.29
N PHE A 372 1.27 13.83 12.61
CA PHE A 372 2.25 13.43 11.63
C PHE A 372 1.67 12.46 10.61
N VAL A 373 2.38 12.31 9.50
CA VAL A 373 2.02 11.39 8.41
C VAL A 373 3.22 10.48 8.15
N LEU A 374 2.96 9.18 8.04
CA LEU A 374 3.98 8.21 7.64
C LEU A 374 4.28 8.37 6.14
N SER A 375 5.54 8.16 5.76
CA SER A 375 5.92 8.07 4.34
C SER A 375 5.18 6.96 3.62
N ASP A 376 4.91 5.87 4.31
CA ASP A 376 4.25 4.66 3.83
C ASP A 376 2.79 4.63 4.31
N SER A 377 1.93 3.91 3.59
CA SER A 377 0.50 3.78 3.90
C SER A 377 -0.06 2.55 3.20
N GLU A 378 -1.12 1.96 3.72
CA GLU A 378 -1.84 0.84 3.12
C GLU A 378 -2.33 1.17 1.71
N THR A 379 -2.74 2.42 1.47
CA THR A 379 -3.15 2.86 0.13
C THR A 379 -2.00 2.77 -0.87
N LYS A 380 -0.76 3.06 -0.45
CA LYS A 380 0.44 2.91 -1.29
C LYS A 380 0.79 1.46 -1.58
N ASP A 381 0.48 0.56 -0.66
CA ASP A 381 0.64 -0.88 -0.84
C ASP A 381 -0.52 -1.54 -1.60
N ALA A 382 -1.60 -0.81 -1.86
CA ALA A 382 -2.71 -1.29 -2.66
C ALA A 382 -2.38 -1.22 -4.16
N VAL A 383 -1.49 -2.11 -4.60
CA VAL A 383 -0.93 -2.18 -5.97
C VAL A 383 -1.35 -3.44 -6.72
N GLY A 384 -1.45 -3.32 -8.04
CA GLY A 384 -1.82 -4.41 -8.96
C GLY A 384 -3.23 -4.95 -8.74
N ILE A 385 -3.58 -6.08 -9.36
CA ILE A 385 -4.93 -6.63 -9.24
C ILE A 385 -5.22 -7.01 -7.79
N LYS A 386 -4.24 -7.58 -7.07
CA LYS A 386 -4.46 -8.02 -5.67
C LYS A 386 -4.66 -6.87 -4.69
N GLN A 387 -4.36 -5.62 -5.09
CA GLN A 387 -4.37 -4.44 -4.21
C GLN A 387 -3.57 -4.70 -2.93
N GLU A 388 -2.38 -5.30 -3.06
CA GLU A 388 -1.52 -5.66 -1.94
C GLU A 388 -0.04 -5.64 -2.32
N THR A 389 0.81 -5.38 -1.33
CA THR A 389 2.27 -5.54 -1.39
C THR A 389 2.71 -6.56 -0.35
N VAL A 390 3.55 -7.50 -0.77
CA VAL A 390 4.23 -8.47 0.09
C VAL A 390 5.71 -8.12 0.14
N TYR A 391 6.27 -8.07 1.36
CA TYR A 391 7.69 -7.86 1.62
C TYR A 391 8.37 -9.17 1.97
N ALA A 392 9.68 -9.22 1.81
CA ALA A 392 10.50 -10.37 2.19
C ALA A 392 11.57 -10.01 3.25
N THR A 393 12.08 -11.01 3.97
CA THR A 393 13.11 -10.84 5.02
C THR A 393 14.51 -10.57 4.48
N ARG A 394 14.81 -10.91 3.22
CA ARG A 394 16.14 -10.77 2.62
C ARG A 394 16.16 -9.86 1.40
N THR A 395 17.36 -9.38 1.07
CA THR A 395 17.65 -8.60 -0.14
C THR A 395 19.13 -8.79 -0.49
N PHE A 396 19.57 -8.16 -1.58
CA PHE A 396 20.99 -8.04 -1.90
C PHE A 396 21.51 -6.63 -1.58
N ALA A 397 22.76 -6.53 -1.12
CA ALA A 397 23.37 -5.27 -0.69
C ALA A 397 23.50 -4.24 -1.82
N ASP A 398 23.99 -4.67 -2.99
CA ASP A 398 24.06 -3.85 -4.20
C ASP A 398 22.97 -4.28 -5.17
N LYS A 399 21.93 -3.47 -5.30
CA LYS A 399 20.75 -3.71 -6.14
C LYS A 399 20.99 -3.46 -7.64
N THR A 400 22.22 -3.09 -8.02
CA THR A 400 22.57 -2.71 -9.41
C THR A 400 23.52 -3.70 -10.09
N LYS A 401 23.89 -4.79 -9.39
CA LYS A 401 24.77 -5.81 -9.95
C LYS A 401 24.11 -6.55 -11.12
N SER A 402 24.92 -6.94 -12.09
CA SER A 402 24.49 -7.77 -13.23
C SER A 402 24.50 -9.27 -12.93
N ALA A 403 25.05 -9.69 -11.78
CA ALA A 403 25.08 -11.08 -11.33
C ALA A 403 25.24 -11.13 -9.80
N TYR A 404 24.63 -12.15 -9.18
CA TYR A 404 24.57 -12.33 -7.73
C TYR A 404 25.10 -13.70 -7.29
N SER A 405 25.49 -13.77 -6.02
CA SER A 405 25.95 -14.97 -5.33
C SER A 405 25.45 -14.98 -3.88
N SER A 406 25.67 -16.08 -3.16
CA SER A 406 25.28 -16.19 -1.75
C SER A 406 26.02 -15.22 -0.84
N GLU A 407 27.18 -14.69 -1.25
CA GLU A 407 27.94 -13.69 -0.46
C GLU A 407 27.31 -12.28 -0.53
N ASP A 408 26.38 -12.05 -1.45
CA ASP A 408 25.71 -10.77 -1.65
C ASP A 408 24.42 -10.60 -0.84
N GLU A 409 23.93 -11.69 -0.24
CA GLU A 409 22.70 -11.75 0.54
C GLU A 409 22.85 -11.01 1.87
N ILE A 410 21.85 -10.20 2.20
CA ILE A 410 21.71 -9.55 3.50
C ILE A 410 20.27 -9.64 3.99
N LEU A 411 20.06 -9.46 5.29
CA LEU A 411 18.73 -9.18 5.82
C LEU A 411 18.26 -7.82 5.28
N PHE A 412 17.01 -7.77 4.86
CA PHE A 412 16.36 -6.54 4.48
C PHE A 412 16.10 -5.68 5.72
N THR A 413 16.11 -4.37 5.55
CA THR A 413 15.68 -3.42 6.56
C THR A 413 14.78 -2.37 5.89
N ARG A 414 13.82 -1.84 6.64
CA ARG A 414 12.93 -0.77 6.16
C ARG A 414 13.10 0.48 6.98
N GLN A 415 13.39 1.60 6.33
CA GLN A 415 13.41 2.90 6.97
C GLN A 415 12.03 3.55 6.89
N PHE A 416 11.33 3.63 8.02
CA PHE A 416 10.14 4.45 8.16
C PHE A 416 10.53 5.91 8.33
N SER A 417 9.82 6.79 7.63
CA SER A 417 10.03 8.23 7.69
C SER A 417 8.73 8.94 8.04
N VAL A 418 8.88 10.11 8.66
CA VAL A 418 7.79 11.02 8.97
C VAL A 418 7.86 12.20 8.02
N ALA A 419 6.71 12.60 7.49
CA ALA A 419 6.65 13.65 6.47
C ALA A 419 6.23 15.02 7.00
N GLN A 420 5.53 15.07 8.13
CA GLN A 420 4.96 16.32 8.65
C GLN A 420 4.85 16.29 10.17
N PRO A 421 4.85 17.46 10.83
CA PRO A 421 5.28 18.77 10.29
C PRO A 421 6.73 18.72 9.74
N GLU A 422 7.15 19.72 8.95
CA GLU A 422 8.51 19.73 8.33
C GLU A 422 9.67 19.63 9.33
N THR A 423 9.43 19.97 10.59
CA THR A 423 10.39 19.85 11.70
C THR A 423 10.41 18.46 12.34
N ALA A 424 9.48 17.58 11.98
CA ALA A 424 9.38 16.24 12.54
C ALA A 424 10.39 15.29 11.90
N SER A 425 11.01 14.45 12.72
CA SER A 425 11.82 13.33 12.25
C SER A 425 11.34 12.01 12.86
N ALA A 426 11.97 10.91 12.44
CA ALA A 426 11.73 9.61 13.06
C ALA A 426 12.14 9.58 14.55
N ASP A 427 13.05 10.45 15.00
CA ASP A 427 13.50 10.53 16.40
C ASP A 427 12.43 11.10 17.35
N ASP A 428 11.47 11.84 16.80
CA ASP A 428 10.33 12.39 17.53
C ASP A 428 9.22 11.36 17.75
N ILE A 429 9.42 10.13 17.28
CA ILE A 429 8.44 9.03 17.31
C ILE A 429 8.94 7.88 18.18
N VAL A 430 8.02 7.29 18.94
CA VAL A 430 8.16 5.98 19.57
C VAL A 430 7.61 4.93 18.59
N TRP A 431 8.48 4.02 18.17
CA TRP A 431 8.18 2.97 17.20
C TRP A 431 8.04 1.61 17.89
N THR A 432 6.99 0.86 17.57
CA THR A 432 6.79 -0.51 18.05
C THR A 432 6.22 -1.40 16.96
N THR A 433 6.37 -2.71 17.11
CA THR A 433 5.70 -3.73 16.30
C THR A 433 4.77 -4.58 17.17
N ASP A 434 3.87 -5.33 16.53
CA ASP A 434 3.00 -6.31 17.18
C ASP A 434 3.69 -7.66 17.46
N ASP A 435 4.75 -8.00 16.72
CA ASP A 435 5.58 -9.20 16.91
C ASP A 435 7.08 -8.88 16.77
N GLU A 436 7.72 -8.51 17.88
CA GLU A 436 9.16 -8.21 17.96
C GLU A 436 10.06 -9.43 17.69
N SER A 437 9.52 -10.66 17.72
CA SER A 437 10.30 -11.86 17.38
C SER A 437 10.55 -12.00 15.87
N VAL A 438 9.77 -11.29 15.07
CA VAL A 438 9.83 -11.31 13.60
C VAL A 438 10.37 -10.00 13.05
N ALA A 439 9.94 -8.86 13.61
CA ALA A 439 10.36 -7.54 13.17
C ALA A 439 10.48 -6.58 14.35
N TRP A 440 11.62 -5.90 14.49
CA TRP A 440 11.88 -4.98 15.61
C TRP A 440 12.56 -3.70 15.12
N PHE A 441 12.35 -2.59 15.83
CA PHE A 441 13.00 -1.33 15.51
C PHE A 441 14.41 -1.26 16.12
N ASP A 442 15.34 -0.67 15.38
CA ASP A 442 16.69 -0.40 15.84
C ASP A 442 16.68 0.58 17.03
N GLU A 443 17.46 0.29 18.07
CA GLU A 443 17.54 1.13 19.26
C GLU A 443 18.31 2.44 19.02
N ASN A 444 19.18 2.48 18.01
CA ASN A 444 20.09 3.59 17.72
C ASN A 444 19.75 4.36 16.44
N VAL A 445 18.92 3.79 15.56
CA VAL A 445 18.49 4.41 14.31
C VAL A 445 16.97 4.48 14.27
N ALA A 446 16.41 5.65 14.57
CA ALA A 446 14.97 5.82 14.67
C ALA A 446 14.25 5.48 13.35
N GLY A 447 13.16 4.72 13.46
CA GLY A 447 12.35 4.29 12.32
C GLY A 447 12.97 3.19 11.46
N LEU A 448 14.18 2.69 11.76
CA LEU A 448 14.77 1.56 11.03
C LEU A 448 14.23 0.23 11.58
N LEU A 449 13.48 -0.48 10.75
CA LEU A 449 12.91 -1.79 11.06
C LEU A 449 13.81 -2.91 10.54
N HIS A 450 14.13 -3.87 11.41
CA HIS A 450 14.86 -5.10 11.11
C HIS A 450 13.92 -6.30 11.05
N TYR A 451 14.37 -7.39 10.44
CA TYR A 451 13.66 -8.65 10.37
C TYR A 451 14.48 -9.82 10.90
N THR A 452 13.79 -10.87 11.35
CA THR A 452 14.42 -12.11 11.80
C THR A 452 15.12 -12.84 10.65
N ALA A 453 16.24 -13.48 10.97
CA ALA A 453 16.89 -14.46 10.09
C ALA A 453 16.28 -15.86 10.23
N GLU A 454 15.55 -16.12 11.31
CA GLU A 454 14.94 -17.42 11.58
C GLU A 454 13.82 -17.69 10.56
N PRO A 455 13.84 -18.86 9.90
CA PRO A 455 12.86 -19.16 8.87
C PRO A 455 11.46 -19.31 9.45
N PHE A 456 10.46 -18.91 8.67
CA PHE A 456 9.06 -19.13 9.01
C PHE A 456 8.22 -19.44 7.77
N GLU A 457 7.15 -20.19 7.99
CA GLU A 457 6.26 -20.63 6.91
C GLU A 457 5.12 -19.64 6.66
N GLY A 458 4.66 -19.61 5.42
CA GLY A 458 3.53 -18.78 4.98
C GLY A 458 3.80 -17.27 4.97
N VAL A 459 2.72 -16.49 4.96
CA VAL A 459 2.72 -15.03 4.96
C VAL A 459 2.33 -14.54 6.36
N LYS A 460 3.21 -13.75 7.00
CA LYS A 460 2.91 -13.05 8.25
C LYS A 460 2.36 -11.65 7.97
N THR A 461 1.54 -11.14 8.89
CA THR A 461 1.07 -9.76 8.88
C THR A 461 1.73 -9.03 10.05
N ILE A 462 2.39 -7.89 9.76
CA ILE A 462 3.11 -7.09 10.75
C ILE A 462 2.46 -5.72 10.85
N THR A 463 2.19 -5.27 12.07
CA THR A 463 1.64 -3.95 12.37
C THR A 463 2.68 -3.10 13.07
N VAL A 464 3.12 -2.04 12.39
CA VAL A 464 3.95 -0.99 12.98
C VAL A 464 3.05 0.04 13.64
N THR A 465 3.39 0.46 14.86
CA THR A 465 2.77 1.61 15.52
C THR A 465 3.81 2.72 15.71
N ALA A 466 3.50 3.89 15.19
CA ALA A 466 4.23 5.13 15.39
C ALA A 466 3.44 6.01 16.36
N ARG A 467 4.05 6.48 17.45
CA ARG A 467 3.43 7.39 18.41
C ARG A 467 4.31 8.60 18.63
N ALA A 468 3.74 9.81 18.66
CA ALA A 468 4.51 11.01 19.01
C ALA A 468 5.14 10.87 20.41
N LYS A 469 6.45 11.09 20.50
CA LYS A 469 7.20 11.08 21.77
C LYS A 469 6.80 12.25 22.66
N ASN A 470 6.64 13.42 22.06
CA ASN A 470 6.27 14.66 22.73
C ASN A 470 5.03 15.27 22.05
N PRO A 471 3.82 14.82 22.38
CA PRO A 471 2.60 15.41 21.85
C PRO A 471 2.46 16.88 22.26
N THR A 472 1.93 17.72 21.36
CA THR A 472 1.68 19.14 21.65
C THR A 472 0.78 19.35 22.86
N TYR A 473 -0.28 18.53 23.01
CA TYR A 473 -1.17 18.57 24.16
C TYR A 473 -1.35 17.17 24.75
N LYS A 474 -1.35 17.04 26.08
CA LYS A 474 -1.44 15.72 26.76
C LYS A 474 -2.68 14.89 26.37
N LYS A 475 -3.80 15.55 26.05
CA LYS A 475 -5.04 14.86 25.62
C LYS A 475 -5.00 14.38 24.17
N LEU A 476 -4.05 14.88 23.38
CA LEU A 476 -3.89 14.56 21.97
C LEU A 476 -2.54 13.90 21.77
N THR A 477 -2.51 12.58 21.66
CA THR A 477 -1.29 11.84 21.34
C THR A 477 -1.38 11.33 19.91
N PRO A 478 -0.78 12.02 18.92
CA PRO A 478 -0.76 11.56 17.55
C PRO A 478 -0.19 10.14 17.47
N GLU A 479 -0.92 9.26 16.80
CA GLU A 479 -0.57 7.87 16.57
C GLU A 479 -0.94 7.48 15.14
N ARG A 480 -0.08 6.68 14.51
CA ARG A 480 -0.35 6.03 13.23
C ARG A 480 0.00 4.56 13.32
N LYS A 481 -0.82 3.74 12.68
CA LYS A 481 -0.54 2.33 12.47
C LYS A 481 -0.39 2.07 10.99
N TYR A 482 0.46 1.12 10.66
CA TYR A 482 0.63 0.65 9.30
C TYR A 482 0.84 -0.85 9.31
N THR A 483 0.04 -1.56 8.54
CA THR A 483 0.06 -3.03 8.46
C THR A 483 0.53 -3.49 7.08
N PHE A 484 1.44 -4.47 7.04
CA PHE A 484 1.94 -5.05 5.79
C PHE A 484 2.19 -6.56 5.89
N LYS A 485 2.30 -7.22 4.73
CA LYS A 485 2.55 -8.65 4.61
C LYS A 485 4.05 -8.94 4.49
N LEU A 486 4.52 -10.00 5.15
CA LEU A 486 5.93 -10.40 5.19
C LEU A 486 6.07 -11.91 4.94
N ILE A 487 7.01 -12.30 4.09
CA ILE A 487 7.40 -13.70 3.84
C ILE A 487 8.85 -13.94 4.20
N ASP A 488 9.19 -15.20 4.47
CA ASP A 488 10.57 -15.68 4.43
C ASP A 488 10.99 -15.89 2.96
N GLY A 489 11.82 -15.01 2.42
CA GLY A 489 12.14 -14.95 0.99
C GLY A 489 13.04 -13.77 0.64
N TYR A 490 13.04 -13.35 -0.63
CA TYR A 490 13.92 -12.29 -1.16
C TYR A 490 13.15 -11.16 -1.83
N ASN A 491 13.47 -9.91 -1.49
CA ASN A 491 13.02 -8.74 -2.23
C ASN A 491 13.90 -8.56 -3.48
N THR A 492 13.29 -8.41 -4.66
CA THR A 492 13.99 -8.26 -5.94
C THR A 492 13.66 -6.92 -6.60
N TYR A 493 14.64 -6.27 -7.22
CA TYR A 493 14.53 -4.91 -7.74
C TYR A 493 14.89 -4.79 -9.23
N SER A 494 15.40 -5.86 -9.84
CA SER A 494 15.91 -5.86 -11.20
C SER A 494 15.68 -7.22 -11.89
N GLU A 495 16.11 -7.32 -13.13
CA GLU A 495 16.14 -8.60 -13.84
C GLU A 495 17.18 -9.58 -13.23
N ALA A 496 18.35 -9.08 -12.84
CA ALA A 496 19.48 -9.93 -12.45
C ALA A 496 19.27 -10.62 -11.09
N ASP A 497 18.75 -9.91 -10.10
CA ASP A 497 18.42 -10.49 -8.79
C ASP A 497 17.17 -11.37 -8.86
N PHE A 498 16.14 -10.99 -9.63
CA PHE A 498 15.00 -11.85 -9.89
C PHE A 498 15.43 -13.18 -10.51
N ALA A 499 16.24 -13.14 -11.57
CA ALA A 499 16.78 -14.33 -12.23
C ALA A 499 17.56 -15.23 -11.27
N TYR A 500 18.38 -14.64 -10.39
CA TYR A 500 19.15 -15.38 -9.40
C TYR A 500 18.23 -16.05 -8.36
N VAL A 501 17.27 -15.31 -7.79
CA VAL A 501 16.35 -15.82 -6.77
C VAL A 501 15.49 -16.96 -7.32
N THR A 502 14.88 -16.79 -8.50
CA THR A 502 13.97 -17.80 -9.04
C THR A 502 14.73 -19.00 -9.61
N SER A 503 15.73 -18.75 -10.46
CA SER A 503 16.34 -19.80 -11.29
C SER A 503 17.58 -20.44 -10.67
N VAL A 504 18.22 -19.82 -9.68
CA VAL A 504 19.41 -20.38 -9.00
C VAL A 504 19.09 -20.78 -7.56
N LEU A 505 18.48 -19.89 -6.77
CA LEU A 505 18.11 -20.19 -5.38
C LEU A 505 16.81 -21.00 -5.27
N HIS A 506 15.91 -20.88 -6.26
CA HIS A 506 14.58 -21.49 -6.21
C HIS A 506 13.77 -21.09 -4.96
N ALA A 507 13.93 -19.83 -4.53
CA ALA A 507 13.32 -19.28 -3.32
C ALA A 507 12.10 -18.40 -3.64
N LYS A 508 11.32 -18.03 -2.61
CA LYS A 508 10.21 -17.09 -2.76
C LYS A 508 10.72 -15.69 -3.09
N ALA A 509 10.06 -15.02 -4.02
CA ALA A 509 10.45 -13.67 -4.47
C ALA A 509 9.32 -12.66 -4.22
N ALA A 510 9.68 -11.47 -3.74
CA ALA A 510 8.80 -10.31 -3.63
C ALA A 510 9.37 -9.17 -4.48
N MET A 511 8.67 -8.77 -5.54
CA MET A 511 9.21 -7.80 -6.50
C MET A 511 8.97 -6.35 -6.05
N PHE A 512 9.97 -5.49 -6.26
CA PHE A 512 9.95 -4.03 -6.05
C PHE A 512 10.51 -3.28 -7.27
N GLY A 513 10.82 -4.01 -8.33
CA GLY A 513 11.26 -3.49 -9.61
C GLY A 513 10.96 -4.50 -10.72
N ASP A 514 10.84 -3.99 -11.94
CA ASP A 514 10.52 -4.82 -13.09
C ASP A 514 11.74 -5.65 -13.53
N ALA A 515 11.50 -6.93 -13.83
CA ALA A 515 12.50 -7.83 -14.40
C ALA A 515 12.39 -7.78 -15.93
N ILE A 516 13.05 -6.79 -16.54
CA ILE A 516 12.98 -6.54 -17.99
C ILE A 516 14.32 -6.86 -18.66
N VAL A 517 14.29 -7.76 -19.64
CA VAL A 517 15.43 -8.04 -20.54
C VAL A 517 15.32 -7.14 -21.78
N SER A 518 16.28 -6.23 -21.97
CA SER A 518 16.29 -5.29 -23.11
C SER A 518 17.58 -5.22 -23.92
N ASN A 519 18.65 -5.91 -23.53
CA ASN A 519 19.96 -5.86 -24.19
C ASN A 519 20.27 -7.16 -24.94
N GLU A 520 20.66 -7.04 -26.22
CA GLU A 520 20.84 -8.15 -27.16
C GLU A 520 22.10 -9.02 -26.91
N ASN A 521 23.09 -8.50 -26.20
CA ASN A 521 24.46 -9.02 -26.27
C ASN A 521 24.81 -10.19 -25.34
N ASP A 522 23.91 -10.65 -24.45
CA ASP A 522 24.41 -11.42 -23.30
C ASP A 522 24.10 -12.93 -23.23
N LYS A 523 22.97 -13.51 -23.69
CA LYS A 523 22.79 -14.99 -23.52
C LYS A 523 21.94 -15.64 -24.62
N GLY A 524 22.15 -16.95 -24.82
CA GLY A 524 21.64 -17.77 -25.93
C GLY A 524 20.15 -18.17 -25.86
N TRP A 525 19.77 -19.18 -26.64
CA TRP A 525 18.42 -19.48 -27.16
C TRP A 525 17.32 -19.95 -26.18
N ASP A 526 17.48 -19.90 -24.85
CA ASP A 526 16.43 -20.34 -23.89
C ASP A 526 16.43 -19.45 -22.63
N TYR A 527 15.68 -18.34 -22.67
CA TYR A 527 15.69 -17.24 -21.69
C TYR A 527 14.41 -17.21 -20.82
N GLY A 528 14.08 -18.35 -20.21
CA GLY A 528 12.99 -18.48 -19.25
C GLY A 528 13.47 -18.50 -17.80
N TYR A 529 12.67 -17.98 -16.88
CA TYR A 529 12.91 -18.09 -15.44
C TYR A 529 12.29 -19.38 -14.90
N ASN A 530 13.08 -20.24 -14.28
CA ASN A 530 12.60 -21.48 -13.68
C ASN A 530 12.08 -21.20 -12.27
N VAL A 531 10.77 -21.05 -12.12
CA VAL A 531 10.11 -20.70 -10.85
C VAL A 531 9.63 -21.97 -10.14
N ARG A 532 10.20 -22.21 -8.95
CA ARG A 532 9.94 -23.40 -8.10
C ARG A 532 9.39 -23.06 -6.72
N ASN A 533 9.05 -21.80 -6.49
CA ASN A 533 8.49 -21.26 -5.25
C ASN A 533 7.64 -20.02 -5.59
N ASP A 534 6.88 -19.52 -4.61
CA ASP A 534 5.97 -18.40 -4.82
C ASP A 534 6.69 -17.12 -5.30
N VAL A 535 6.06 -16.43 -6.24
CA VAL A 535 6.47 -15.11 -6.71
C VAL A 535 5.33 -14.13 -6.43
N TYR A 536 5.61 -13.14 -5.59
CA TYR A 536 4.74 -12.02 -5.30
C TYR A 536 5.21 -10.83 -6.15
N GLY A 537 4.54 -10.60 -7.27
CA GLY A 537 4.89 -9.57 -8.23
C GLY A 537 4.65 -8.15 -7.75
N ASN A 538 3.82 -7.93 -6.73
CA ASN A 538 3.49 -6.58 -6.21
C ASN A 538 3.13 -5.55 -7.32
N GLY A 539 2.49 -6.00 -8.40
CA GLY A 539 2.13 -5.17 -9.56
C GLY A 539 3.27 -4.82 -10.51
N HIS A 540 4.46 -5.41 -10.34
CA HIS A 540 5.60 -5.32 -11.25
C HIS A 540 5.49 -6.28 -12.43
N MET A 541 6.38 -6.13 -13.41
CA MET A 541 6.40 -6.96 -14.61
C MET A 541 7.67 -7.80 -14.76
N VAL A 542 7.49 -8.99 -15.34
CA VAL A 542 8.53 -9.80 -15.95
C VAL A 542 8.37 -9.68 -17.46
N ALA A 543 9.37 -9.11 -18.14
CA ALA A 543 9.28 -8.82 -19.57
C ALA A 543 10.58 -9.09 -20.34
N ASN A 544 10.45 -9.26 -21.65
CA ASN A 544 11.59 -9.26 -22.55
C ASN A 544 11.22 -8.60 -23.86
N TYR A 545 12.09 -7.70 -24.29
CA TYR A 545 11.89 -6.84 -25.43
C TYR A 545 13.04 -6.96 -26.43
N THR A 546 13.74 -8.09 -26.43
CA THR A 546 14.85 -8.37 -27.34
C THR A 546 14.36 -9.05 -28.62
N ASP A 547 14.98 -8.70 -29.75
CA ASP A 547 14.61 -9.22 -31.07
C ASP A 547 14.98 -10.71 -31.27
N ASN A 548 15.84 -11.27 -30.40
CA ASN A 548 16.28 -12.66 -30.45
C ASN A 548 15.38 -13.62 -29.66
N PHE A 549 14.35 -13.12 -28.96
CA PHE A 549 13.44 -14.00 -28.24
C PHE A 549 12.55 -14.77 -29.23
N GLY A 550 12.63 -16.10 -29.21
CA GLY A 550 11.95 -16.93 -30.19
C GLY A 550 10.43 -16.90 -30.01
N ARG A 551 9.69 -17.13 -31.12
CA ARG A 551 8.23 -17.24 -31.13
C ARG A 551 7.69 -18.24 -30.09
N LEU A 552 8.44 -19.31 -29.78
CA LEU A 552 8.05 -20.37 -28.83
C LEU A 552 8.93 -20.41 -27.57
N SER A 553 9.77 -19.40 -27.34
CA SER A 553 10.62 -19.36 -26.15
C SER A 553 9.79 -19.07 -24.90
N ASP A 554 10.12 -19.74 -23.79
CA ASP A 554 9.39 -19.61 -22.52
C ASP A 554 9.93 -18.42 -21.70
N ARG A 555 9.05 -17.60 -21.12
CA ARG A 555 9.42 -16.47 -20.24
C ARG A 555 9.49 -16.91 -18.78
N ILE A 556 8.47 -17.62 -18.30
CA ILE A 556 8.47 -18.28 -17.00
C ILE A 556 8.19 -19.77 -17.21
N VAL A 557 8.95 -20.63 -16.53
CA VAL A 557 8.74 -22.07 -16.47
C VAL A 557 8.45 -22.45 -15.04
N ILE A 558 7.30 -23.09 -14.80
CA ILE A 558 6.96 -23.72 -13.51
C ILE A 558 7.05 -25.22 -13.70
N ASP A 559 7.95 -25.85 -12.96
CA ASP A 559 8.24 -27.28 -13.03
C ASP A 559 8.11 -28.00 -11.67
N LYS A 560 7.43 -27.34 -10.71
CA LYS A 560 7.22 -27.85 -9.35
C LYS A 560 5.80 -27.56 -8.84
N SER A 561 5.26 -28.50 -8.05
CA SER A 561 3.97 -28.35 -7.38
C SER A 561 3.99 -27.28 -6.28
N GLY A 562 2.82 -26.72 -5.97
CA GLY A 562 2.64 -25.79 -4.86
C GLY A 562 3.20 -24.38 -5.11
N VAL A 563 3.35 -23.97 -6.37
CA VAL A 563 3.88 -22.66 -6.76
C VAL A 563 2.76 -21.68 -7.03
N THR A 564 2.82 -20.50 -6.41
CA THR A 564 1.92 -19.37 -6.69
C THR A 564 2.65 -18.25 -7.43
N LEU A 565 2.16 -17.86 -8.61
CA LEU A 565 2.45 -16.55 -9.19
C LEU A 565 1.33 -15.60 -8.78
N SER A 566 1.65 -14.57 -8.01
CA SER A 566 0.67 -13.61 -7.49
C SER A 566 0.98 -12.18 -7.93
N ASN A 567 -0.04 -11.42 -8.28
CA ASN A 567 0.03 -9.97 -8.52
C ASN A 567 1.12 -9.56 -9.54
N LEU A 568 1.31 -10.34 -10.61
CA LEU A 568 2.42 -10.22 -11.55
C LEU A 568 1.93 -9.90 -12.97
N ALA A 569 2.59 -8.98 -13.66
CA ALA A 569 2.45 -8.82 -15.10
C ALA A 569 3.53 -9.62 -15.84
N VAL A 570 3.16 -10.35 -16.90
CA VAL A 570 4.13 -11.10 -17.72
C VAL A 570 3.96 -10.70 -19.18
N ARG A 571 5.07 -10.37 -19.83
CA ARG A 571 5.10 -9.93 -21.23
C ARG A 571 6.25 -10.55 -22.01
N SER A 572 5.98 -10.88 -23.26
CA SER A 572 7.00 -11.42 -24.17
C SER A 572 7.34 -10.47 -25.34
N HIS A 573 6.62 -9.35 -25.45
CA HIS A 573 6.86 -8.31 -26.43
C HIS A 573 6.37 -6.94 -25.92
N LYS A 574 6.84 -5.85 -26.54
CA LYS A 574 6.33 -4.50 -26.25
C LYS A 574 4.85 -4.36 -26.67
N PRO A 575 4.05 -3.52 -26.00
CA PRO A 575 2.67 -3.25 -26.41
C PRO A 575 2.61 -2.68 -27.84
N LEU A 576 1.63 -3.13 -28.63
CA LEU A 576 1.34 -2.66 -29.98
C LEU A 576 -0.12 -2.21 -30.09
N GLU A 577 -0.39 -1.18 -30.90
CA GLU A 577 -1.76 -0.69 -31.15
C GLU A 577 -2.60 -1.71 -31.93
N VAL A 578 -1.94 -2.53 -32.75
CA VAL A 578 -2.58 -3.55 -33.58
C VAL A 578 -1.97 -4.90 -33.25
N ILE A 579 -2.83 -5.90 -33.04
CA ILE A 579 -2.39 -7.27 -32.78
C ILE A 579 -2.28 -8.02 -34.09
N THR A 580 -1.10 -8.59 -34.36
CA THR A 580 -0.87 -9.45 -35.53
C THR A 580 -0.13 -10.73 -35.12
N GLU A 581 -0.34 -11.82 -35.87
CA GLU A 581 0.30 -13.12 -35.64
C GLU A 581 1.84 -13.09 -35.82
N LYS A 582 2.35 -12.09 -36.56
CA LYS A 582 3.76 -12.01 -36.94
C LYS A 582 4.61 -11.20 -35.97
N GLU A 583 4.01 -10.28 -35.24
CA GLU A 583 4.74 -9.30 -34.41
C GLU A 583 4.90 -9.75 -32.97
N TYR A 584 3.94 -10.51 -32.43
CA TYR A 584 4.06 -11.06 -31.10
C TYR A 584 4.86 -12.36 -31.07
N ILE A 585 5.73 -12.47 -30.05
CA ILE A 585 6.66 -13.59 -29.84
C ILE A 585 6.50 -14.14 -28.41
N GLY A 586 7.01 -15.34 -28.18
CA GLY A 586 7.20 -15.88 -26.85
C GLY A 586 5.98 -16.46 -26.15
N ILE A 587 6.27 -17.20 -25.09
CA ILE A 587 5.29 -17.84 -24.20
C ILE A 587 5.44 -17.25 -22.81
N ASP A 588 4.38 -16.66 -22.25
CA ASP A 588 4.46 -15.98 -20.96
C ASP A 588 4.75 -16.96 -19.83
N VAL A 589 3.95 -18.03 -19.73
CA VAL A 589 4.11 -19.06 -18.69
C VAL A 589 3.98 -20.45 -19.29
N ARG A 590 4.98 -21.30 -19.07
CA ARG A 590 4.90 -22.74 -19.32
C ARG A 590 4.91 -23.51 -18.02
N ILE A 591 3.96 -24.42 -17.88
CA ILE A 591 3.88 -25.36 -16.77
C ILE A 591 4.12 -26.75 -17.36
N LYS A 592 5.21 -27.40 -16.98
CA LYS A 592 5.61 -28.72 -17.50
C LYS A 592 6.43 -29.48 -16.46
N GLU A 593 6.30 -30.79 -16.43
CA GLU A 593 7.18 -31.66 -15.65
C GLU A 593 8.66 -31.45 -16.04
N ASP A 594 9.57 -31.48 -15.06
CA ASP A 594 11.02 -31.47 -15.32
C ASP A 594 11.46 -32.85 -15.84
N ALA A 595 11.75 -32.92 -17.14
CA ALA A 595 12.23 -34.12 -17.80
C ALA A 595 13.53 -34.70 -17.21
N GLN A 596 14.25 -33.95 -16.36
CA GLN A 596 15.51 -34.38 -15.75
C GLN A 596 15.36 -35.14 -14.42
N ILE A 597 14.18 -35.12 -13.78
CA ILE A 597 14.02 -35.63 -12.39
C ILE A 597 13.66 -37.13 -12.33
N GLY A 598 13.32 -37.77 -13.45
CA GLY A 598 13.14 -39.24 -13.51
C GLY A 598 11.91 -39.78 -12.75
N GLU A 599 11.13 -38.90 -12.13
CA GLU A 599 9.82 -39.20 -11.55
C GLU A 599 8.75 -38.64 -12.50
N THR A 600 7.92 -39.52 -13.05
CA THR A 600 6.70 -39.15 -13.81
C THR A 600 5.63 -38.72 -12.81
N ALA A 601 5.83 -37.55 -12.20
CA ALA A 601 4.94 -36.99 -11.18
C ALA A 601 4.28 -35.72 -11.73
N ARG A 602 2.96 -35.82 -11.95
CA ARG A 602 2.11 -34.73 -12.38
C ARG A 602 2.24 -33.53 -11.43
N ILE A 603 2.39 -32.33 -11.97
CA ILE A 603 2.48 -31.10 -11.19
C ILE A 603 1.11 -30.76 -10.61
N THR A 604 1.03 -30.42 -9.32
CA THR A 604 -0.23 -30.10 -8.64
C THR A 604 -0.15 -28.75 -7.92
N ASP A 605 -1.30 -28.19 -7.56
CA ASP A 605 -1.39 -27.03 -6.68
C ASP A 605 -0.64 -25.78 -7.20
N VAL A 606 -0.58 -25.59 -8.53
CA VAL A 606 -0.06 -24.34 -9.12
C VAL A 606 -1.17 -23.31 -9.15
N VAL A 607 -0.87 -22.08 -8.74
CA VAL A 607 -1.83 -20.97 -8.70
C VAL A 607 -1.27 -19.76 -9.44
N ILE A 608 -2.08 -19.18 -10.33
CA ILE A 608 -1.82 -17.91 -10.99
C ILE A 608 -2.93 -16.96 -10.52
N ASP A 609 -2.63 -16.06 -9.59
CA ASP A 609 -3.61 -15.24 -8.87
C ASP A 609 -3.34 -13.74 -9.04
N GLY A 610 -4.30 -12.98 -9.58
CA GLY A 610 -4.15 -11.53 -9.74
C GLY A 610 -3.12 -11.13 -10.79
N CYS A 611 -2.87 -11.97 -11.79
CA CYS A 611 -1.85 -11.73 -12.81
C CYS A 611 -2.43 -11.09 -14.08
N VAL A 612 -1.57 -10.33 -14.79
CA VAL A 612 -1.86 -9.82 -16.14
C VAL A 612 -0.88 -10.48 -17.10
N LEU A 613 -1.39 -11.34 -17.97
CA LEU A 613 -0.57 -12.04 -18.96
C LEU A 613 -0.89 -11.47 -20.34
N GLU A 614 0.09 -10.81 -20.95
CA GLU A 614 -0.20 -9.98 -22.12
C GLU A 614 0.95 -9.82 -23.10
N ASN A 615 0.61 -9.41 -24.32
CA ASN A 615 1.58 -9.02 -25.36
C ASN A 615 2.55 -10.17 -25.70
N SER A 616 1.99 -11.32 -26.06
CA SER A 616 2.74 -12.55 -26.30
C SER A 616 2.23 -13.32 -27.51
N PHE A 617 3.07 -14.22 -28.03
CA PHE A 617 2.63 -15.15 -29.04
C PHE A 617 1.57 -16.08 -28.47
N GLN A 618 1.85 -16.69 -27.33
CA GLN A 618 0.93 -17.56 -26.60
C GLN A 618 1.08 -17.28 -25.11
N SER A 619 -0.01 -17.18 -24.35
CA SER A 619 0.14 -16.71 -22.97
C SER A 619 0.52 -17.85 -22.03
N VAL A 620 -0.33 -18.86 -21.86
CA VAL A 620 -0.07 -19.97 -20.93
C VAL A 620 -0.13 -21.32 -21.62
N VAL A 621 0.87 -22.16 -21.34
CA VAL A 621 0.89 -23.57 -21.76
C VAL A 621 0.94 -24.47 -20.54
N VAL A 622 -0.01 -25.40 -20.44
CA VAL A 622 -0.12 -26.37 -19.35
C VAL A 622 0.01 -27.80 -19.88
N ASN A 623 1.13 -28.44 -19.54
CA ASN A 623 1.46 -29.79 -19.96
C ASN A 623 1.51 -30.70 -18.73
N GLY A 624 0.38 -31.35 -18.39
CA GLY A 624 0.32 -32.33 -17.31
C GLY A 624 0.30 -31.73 -15.91
N ALA A 625 -0.61 -30.79 -15.63
CA ALA A 625 -0.65 -30.15 -14.32
C ALA A 625 -2.05 -29.77 -13.82
N ASP A 626 -2.22 -29.69 -12.49
CA ASP A 626 -3.33 -28.98 -11.84
C ASP A 626 -2.97 -27.50 -11.68
N VAL A 627 -3.77 -26.61 -12.30
CA VAL A 627 -3.51 -25.17 -12.29
C VAL A 627 -4.78 -24.38 -11.99
N THR A 628 -4.74 -23.49 -11.01
CA THR A 628 -5.82 -22.53 -10.73
C THR A 628 -5.44 -21.14 -11.21
N PHE A 629 -6.19 -20.62 -12.16
CA PHE A 629 -6.18 -19.21 -12.56
C PHE A 629 -7.24 -18.48 -11.76
N ARG A 630 -6.85 -17.51 -10.95
CA ARG A 630 -7.75 -16.65 -10.18
C ARG A 630 -7.49 -15.19 -10.50
N ALA A 631 -8.53 -14.36 -10.56
CA ALA A 631 -8.38 -12.91 -10.69
C ALA A 631 -7.44 -12.49 -11.84
N THR A 632 -7.38 -13.28 -12.92
CA THR A 632 -6.32 -13.16 -13.94
C THR A 632 -6.89 -12.56 -15.22
N ILE A 633 -6.14 -11.62 -15.79
CA ILE A 633 -6.45 -11.00 -17.08
C ILE A 633 -5.46 -11.54 -18.12
N VAL A 634 -5.97 -12.14 -19.18
CA VAL A 634 -5.19 -12.60 -20.34
C VAL A 634 -5.58 -11.78 -21.56
N ARG A 635 -4.63 -11.04 -22.15
CA ARG A 635 -4.96 -10.15 -23.28
C ARG A 635 -3.86 -9.90 -24.29
N ASN A 636 -4.25 -9.40 -25.46
CA ASN A 636 -3.33 -9.06 -26.56
C ASN A 636 -2.39 -10.23 -26.89
N VAL A 637 -2.98 -11.39 -27.18
CA VAL A 637 -2.26 -12.63 -27.45
C VAL A 637 -2.51 -13.02 -28.90
N SER A 638 -1.45 -13.31 -29.65
CA SER A 638 -1.58 -13.58 -31.09
C SER A 638 -1.90 -15.04 -31.44
N LYS A 639 -1.88 -15.95 -30.45
CA LYS A 639 -2.37 -17.33 -30.52
C LYS A 639 -3.42 -17.59 -29.43
N ASN A 640 -3.23 -18.59 -28.56
CA ASN A 640 -4.16 -18.96 -27.49
C ASN A 640 -3.80 -18.25 -26.18
N GLY A 641 -4.83 -17.89 -25.40
CA GLY A 641 -4.64 -17.42 -24.03
C GLY A 641 -4.10 -18.55 -23.15
N ILE A 642 -4.93 -19.56 -22.91
CA ILE A 642 -4.52 -20.79 -22.21
C ILE A 642 -4.57 -21.96 -23.19
N CYS A 643 -3.56 -22.81 -23.14
CA CYS A 643 -3.48 -24.03 -23.94
C CYS A 643 -3.07 -25.19 -23.05
N THR A 644 -3.82 -26.28 -23.11
CA THR A 644 -3.45 -27.55 -22.47
C THR A 644 -3.12 -28.60 -23.52
N THR A 645 -2.25 -29.55 -23.18
CA THR A 645 -1.99 -30.72 -24.04
C THR A 645 -1.99 -32.00 -23.20
N ALA A 646 -2.97 -32.86 -23.44
CA ALA A 646 -2.98 -34.23 -22.97
C ALA A 646 -2.20 -35.14 -23.92
N THR A 647 -1.25 -35.91 -23.40
CA THR A 647 -0.40 -36.81 -24.21
C THR A 647 -0.21 -38.15 -23.52
N ALA A 648 -0.25 -39.24 -24.30
CA ALA A 648 0.20 -40.56 -23.83
C ALA A 648 1.73 -40.58 -23.74
N GLU A 649 2.31 -40.68 -22.54
CA GLU A 649 3.77 -40.66 -22.37
C GLU A 649 4.36 -42.07 -22.25
N THR A 650 3.62 -43.02 -21.65
CA THR A 650 4.01 -44.44 -21.58
C THR A 650 2.80 -45.35 -21.82
N ALA A 651 3.01 -46.68 -21.79
CA ALA A 651 1.92 -47.66 -21.86
C ALA A 651 0.95 -47.62 -20.66
N ASN A 652 1.35 -46.97 -19.56
CA ASN A 652 0.61 -46.92 -18.30
C ASN A 652 0.46 -45.50 -17.72
N TYR A 653 0.94 -44.47 -18.43
CA TYR A 653 0.89 -43.08 -18.00
C TYR A 653 0.48 -42.17 -19.16
N ALA A 654 -0.44 -41.26 -18.87
CA ALA A 654 -0.79 -40.15 -19.73
C ALA A 654 -0.69 -38.85 -18.94
N SER A 655 -0.02 -37.87 -19.54
CA SER A 655 -0.01 -36.50 -19.06
C SER A 655 -1.35 -35.85 -19.41
N TYR A 656 -2.02 -35.28 -18.41
CA TYR A 656 -3.27 -34.53 -18.57
C TYR A 656 -3.31 -33.37 -17.57
N SER A 657 -4.01 -32.31 -17.95
CA SER A 657 -4.12 -31.08 -17.20
C SER A 657 -5.53 -30.87 -16.66
N ASP A 658 -5.64 -30.42 -15.41
CA ASP A 658 -6.90 -29.93 -14.86
C ASP A 658 -6.72 -28.46 -14.51
N ILE A 659 -7.47 -27.59 -15.20
CA ILE A 659 -7.37 -26.16 -14.99
C ILE A 659 -8.65 -25.60 -14.35
N VAL A 660 -8.51 -24.75 -13.35
CA VAL A 660 -9.61 -23.98 -12.77
C VAL A 660 -9.45 -22.53 -13.21
N VAL A 661 -10.51 -21.89 -13.68
CA VAL A 661 -10.53 -20.49 -14.12
C VAL A 661 -11.61 -19.76 -13.32
N GLU A 662 -11.18 -18.93 -12.38
CA GLU A 662 -12.01 -18.26 -11.40
C GLU A 662 -11.88 -16.73 -11.51
N ASN A 663 -12.97 -16.02 -11.79
CA ASN A 663 -12.94 -14.55 -11.90
C ASN A 663 -11.85 -14.06 -12.88
N CYS A 664 -11.93 -14.49 -14.15
CA CYS A 664 -10.90 -14.18 -15.15
C CYS A 664 -11.47 -13.43 -16.35
N ILE A 665 -10.61 -12.73 -17.07
CA ILE A 665 -10.95 -11.98 -18.28
C ILE A 665 -10.02 -12.39 -19.41
N PHE A 666 -10.61 -12.66 -20.57
CA PHE A 666 -9.90 -12.94 -21.81
C PHE A 666 -10.29 -11.91 -22.86
N SER A 667 -9.33 -11.18 -23.40
CA SER A 667 -9.60 -10.12 -24.39
C SER A 667 -8.56 -10.08 -25.48
N ASN A 668 -8.96 -9.76 -26.71
CA ASN A 668 -8.01 -9.50 -27.80
C ASN A 668 -7.03 -10.67 -28.06
N ILE A 669 -7.56 -11.90 -28.15
CA ILE A 669 -6.77 -13.12 -28.36
C ILE A 669 -7.03 -13.64 -29.77
N ASN A 670 -6.06 -13.77 -30.66
CA ASN A 670 -6.34 -14.10 -32.06
C ASN A 670 -7.01 -15.48 -32.25
N CYS A 671 -6.58 -16.51 -31.50
CA CYS A 671 -7.19 -17.85 -31.49
C CYS A 671 -8.22 -17.98 -30.35
N PRO A 672 -8.83 -19.18 -30.11
CA PRO A 672 -9.65 -19.40 -28.93
C PRO A 672 -8.93 -19.03 -27.63
N ALA A 673 -9.67 -18.40 -26.71
CA ALA A 673 -9.11 -17.91 -25.46
C ALA A 673 -8.55 -19.06 -24.60
N ILE A 674 -9.27 -20.18 -24.55
CA ILE A 674 -8.81 -21.43 -23.92
C ILE A 674 -8.86 -22.53 -24.98
N CYS A 675 -7.79 -23.31 -25.06
CA CYS A 675 -7.72 -24.45 -25.95
C CYS A 675 -7.28 -25.73 -25.24
N LEU A 676 -8.03 -26.81 -25.43
CA LEU A 676 -7.72 -28.14 -24.91
C LEU A 676 -7.35 -29.06 -26.07
N TYR A 677 -6.12 -29.59 -26.05
CA TYR A 677 -5.62 -30.47 -27.09
C TYR A 677 -5.35 -31.87 -26.54
N THR A 678 -5.76 -32.89 -27.30
CA THR A 678 -5.39 -34.29 -27.00
C THR A 678 -4.59 -34.88 -28.16
N ASP A 679 -3.35 -35.28 -27.88
CA ASP A 679 -2.45 -35.96 -28.81
C ASP A 679 -2.31 -37.44 -28.44
N SER A 680 -2.90 -38.32 -29.27
CA SER A 680 -2.87 -39.78 -29.06
C SER A 680 -1.76 -40.50 -29.83
N THR A 681 -0.79 -39.80 -30.43
CA THR A 681 0.06 -40.37 -31.48
C THR A 681 1.33 -41.09 -31.01
N LYS A 682 1.72 -40.98 -29.73
CA LYS A 682 3.01 -41.51 -29.26
C LYS A 682 3.10 -43.03 -29.02
N PHE A 683 1.99 -43.77 -28.86
CA PHE A 683 2.05 -45.21 -28.51
C PHE A 683 1.12 -46.12 -29.33
N GLU A 684 1.68 -46.83 -30.32
CA GLU A 684 1.14 -47.96 -31.11
C GLU A 684 -0.37 -47.98 -31.47
N GLY A 685 -1.07 -46.85 -31.42
CA GLY A 685 -2.52 -46.78 -31.57
C GLY A 685 -3.31 -47.47 -30.44
N LYS A 686 -2.74 -47.66 -29.24
CA LYS A 686 -3.43 -48.24 -28.09
C LYS A 686 -3.48 -47.26 -26.91
N PRO A 687 -4.63 -47.10 -26.24
CA PRO A 687 -4.72 -46.27 -25.05
C PRO A 687 -3.90 -46.89 -23.90
N PRO A 688 -3.22 -46.08 -23.08
CA PRO A 688 -2.51 -46.53 -21.91
C PRO A 688 -3.49 -47.10 -20.87
N VAL A 689 -3.02 -48.12 -20.16
CA VAL A 689 -3.79 -48.81 -19.13
C VAL A 689 -3.02 -48.89 -17.81
N ASP A 690 -3.75 -48.84 -16.70
CA ASP A 690 -3.16 -49.01 -15.36
C ASP A 690 -2.69 -50.46 -15.14
N GLU A 691 -2.12 -50.73 -13.96
CA GLU A 691 -1.65 -52.08 -13.57
C GLU A 691 -2.76 -53.15 -13.59
N ASN A 692 -4.03 -52.74 -13.56
CA ASN A 692 -5.20 -53.60 -13.59
C ASN A 692 -5.82 -53.74 -14.99
N GLY A 693 -5.24 -53.09 -16.01
CA GLY A 693 -5.75 -53.09 -17.38
C GLY A 693 -6.90 -52.11 -17.63
N ASN A 694 -7.21 -51.21 -16.69
CA ASN A 694 -8.20 -50.15 -16.90
C ASN A 694 -7.59 -49.01 -17.69
N ALA A 695 -8.38 -48.35 -18.54
CA ALA A 695 -7.93 -47.19 -19.28
C ALA A 695 -7.48 -46.04 -18.37
N VAL A 696 -6.30 -45.49 -18.64
CA VAL A 696 -5.81 -44.28 -17.97
C VAL A 696 -6.48 -43.06 -18.60
N ARG A 697 -6.79 -42.05 -17.78
CA ARG A 697 -7.34 -40.77 -18.24
C ARG A 697 -6.38 -40.09 -19.22
N GLN A 698 -6.89 -39.64 -20.37
CA GLN A 698 -6.10 -38.97 -21.42
C GLN A 698 -6.74 -37.67 -21.92
N HIS A 699 -7.52 -36.99 -21.10
CA HIS A 699 -8.19 -35.76 -21.48
C HIS A 699 -7.94 -34.68 -20.44
N ASP A 700 -7.70 -33.47 -20.94
CA ASP A 700 -7.62 -32.28 -20.11
C ASP A 700 -9.02 -31.87 -19.65
N SER A 701 -9.11 -31.15 -18.52
CA SER A 701 -10.36 -30.51 -18.12
C SER A 701 -10.20 -29.05 -17.77
N VAL A 702 -11.29 -28.29 -17.95
CA VAL A 702 -11.41 -26.91 -17.47
C VAL A 702 -12.62 -26.76 -16.55
N ARG A 703 -12.43 -26.10 -15.41
CA ARG A 703 -13.49 -25.75 -14.46
C ARG A 703 -13.62 -24.24 -14.36
N LEU A 704 -14.79 -23.69 -14.69
CA LEU A 704 -15.03 -22.24 -14.52
C LEU A 704 -15.70 -21.98 -13.17
N LYS A 705 -15.28 -20.92 -12.48
CA LYS A 705 -15.85 -20.45 -11.21
C LYS A 705 -16.02 -18.93 -11.23
N GLY A 706 -16.98 -18.42 -10.45
CA GLY A 706 -17.26 -16.99 -10.43
C GLY A 706 -17.62 -16.46 -11.83
N PHE A 707 -17.13 -15.29 -12.20
CA PHE A 707 -17.33 -14.78 -13.57
C PHE A 707 -16.14 -15.08 -14.48
N VAL A 708 -16.38 -15.52 -15.72
CA VAL A 708 -15.32 -15.62 -16.72
C VAL A 708 -15.77 -14.93 -18.00
N ASP A 709 -15.17 -13.77 -18.29
CA ASP A 709 -15.60 -12.92 -19.40
C ASP A 709 -14.68 -13.10 -20.61
N PHE A 710 -15.28 -13.44 -21.76
CA PHE A 710 -14.58 -13.67 -23.03
C PHE A 710 -14.88 -12.55 -24.04
N TYR A 711 -14.13 -11.44 -23.97
CA TYR A 711 -14.11 -10.37 -24.98
C TYR A 711 -13.33 -10.81 -26.23
N ASN A 712 -13.68 -11.97 -26.79
CA ASN A 712 -12.95 -12.62 -27.87
C ASN A 712 -13.79 -12.83 -29.13
N TRP A 713 -14.32 -11.74 -29.66
CA TRP A 713 -15.09 -11.72 -30.91
C TRP A 713 -14.18 -11.59 -32.13
N LYS A 714 -14.51 -12.32 -33.20
CA LYS A 714 -13.72 -12.38 -34.44
C LYS A 714 -14.56 -12.07 -35.65
N ASP A 715 -14.06 -11.17 -36.50
CA ASP A 715 -14.66 -10.87 -37.80
C ASP A 715 -14.65 -12.12 -38.67
N LEU A 716 -15.84 -12.61 -39.04
CA LEU A 716 -16.01 -13.82 -39.83
C LEU A 716 -15.40 -13.72 -41.23
N ASN A 717 -15.25 -12.50 -41.77
CA ASN A 717 -14.61 -12.31 -43.06
C ASN A 717 -13.09 -12.53 -42.99
N ASN A 718 -12.49 -12.22 -41.84
CA ASN A 718 -11.05 -12.33 -41.62
C ASN A 718 -10.67 -13.38 -40.56
N LEU A 719 -11.54 -14.36 -40.37
CA LEU A 719 -11.43 -15.36 -39.33
C LEU A 719 -10.16 -16.22 -39.48
N ASP A 720 -9.26 -16.17 -38.50
CA ASP A 720 -8.16 -17.13 -38.34
C ASP A 720 -8.35 -17.91 -37.03
N ILE A 721 -9.19 -18.95 -37.08
CA ILE A 721 -9.59 -19.72 -35.88
C ILE A 721 -8.41 -20.52 -35.31
N PHE A 722 -7.50 -20.94 -36.18
CA PHE A 722 -6.53 -21.98 -35.89
C PHE A 722 -5.09 -21.47 -35.95
N GLY A 723 -4.82 -20.35 -36.61
CA GLY A 723 -3.45 -19.95 -36.93
C GLY A 723 -2.73 -21.06 -37.70
N ASP A 724 -1.42 -21.18 -37.52
CA ASP A 724 -0.61 -22.33 -37.97
C ASP A 724 -0.90 -23.63 -37.16
N LEU A 725 -2.15 -23.91 -36.73
CA LEU A 725 -2.48 -25.05 -35.84
C LEU A 725 -1.91 -26.37 -36.36
N THR A 726 -2.04 -26.60 -37.66
CA THR A 726 -1.62 -27.86 -38.29
C THR A 726 -0.19 -27.80 -38.82
N GLY A 727 0.49 -26.65 -38.68
CA GLY A 727 1.71 -26.33 -39.40
C GLY A 727 1.51 -26.35 -40.93
N ASN A 728 0.26 -26.30 -41.40
CA ASN A 728 -0.11 -26.48 -42.80
C ASN A 728 -1.20 -25.46 -43.19
N SER A 729 -0.75 -24.32 -43.69
CA SER A 729 -1.58 -23.21 -44.17
C SER A 729 -2.71 -23.60 -45.14
N VAL A 730 -2.59 -24.72 -45.88
CA VAL A 730 -3.65 -25.21 -46.77
C VAL A 730 -4.76 -25.89 -45.97
N LEU A 731 -4.40 -26.71 -44.97
CA LEU A 731 -5.35 -27.38 -44.10
C LEU A 731 -6.03 -26.37 -43.17
N ASP A 732 -5.27 -25.44 -42.60
CA ASP A 732 -5.81 -24.33 -41.80
C ASP A 732 -6.79 -23.48 -42.63
N GLY A 733 -6.44 -23.22 -43.90
CA GLY A 733 -7.31 -22.52 -44.84
C GLY A 733 -8.59 -23.29 -45.21
N ALA A 734 -8.50 -24.60 -45.41
CA ALA A 734 -9.65 -25.45 -45.73
C ALA A 734 -10.62 -25.56 -44.55
N ILE A 735 -10.09 -25.70 -43.33
CA ILE A 735 -10.89 -25.73 -42.10
C ILE A 735 -11.60 -24.39 -41.89
N ARG A 736 -10.88 -23.26 -42.10
CA ARG A 736 -11.46 -21.91 -42.05
C ARG A 736 -12.62 -21.75 -43.03
N ASP A 737 -12.43 -22.15 -44.29
CA ASP A 737 -13.45 -22.00 -45.32
C ASP A 737 -14.68 -22.89 -45.05
N TYR A 738 -14.45 -24.09 -44.50
CA TYR A 738 -15.54 -24.98 -44.05
C TYR A 738 -16.37 -24.37 -42.92
N PHE A 739 -15.73 -23.79 -41.89
CA PHE A 739 -16.46 -23.08 -40.82
C PHE A 739 -17.26 -21.88 -41.36
N LYS A 740 -16.65 -21.09 -42.27
CA LYS A 740 -17.36 -19.98 -42.93
C LYS A 740 -18.57 -20.47 -43.72
N GLU A 741 -18.49 -21.62 -44.38
CA GLU A 741 -19.63 -22.21 -45.08
C GLU A 741 -20.74 -22.68 -44.13
N LEU A 742 -20.39 -23.30 -42.99
CA LEU A 742 -21.39 -23.76 -42.01
C LEU A 742 -22.17 -22.60 -41.41
N ILE A 743 -21.48 -21.49 -41.09
CA ILE A 743 -22.14 -20.26 -40.61
C ILE A 743 -23.05 -19.68 -41.71
N LYS A 744 -22.55 -19.57 -42.96
CA LYS A 744 -23.36 -19.07 -44.09
C LYS A 744 -24.60 -19.92 -44.39
N LYS A 745 -24.52 -21.24 -44.17
CA LYS A 745 -25.64 -22.19 -44.36
C LYS A 745 -26.64 -22.18 -43.20
N GLY A 746 -26.39 -21.40 -42.15
CA GLY A 746 -27.24 -21.27 -40.98
C GLY A 746 -27.03 -22.35 -39.91
N THR A 747 -26.08 -23.27 -40.10
CA THR A 747 -25.79 -24.37 -39.15
C THR A 747 -25.24 -23.87 -37.82
N TYR A 748 -24.66 -22.67 -37.77
CA TYR A 748 -24.18 -21.99 -36.56
C TYR A 748 -24.62 -20.52 -36.53
N ALA A 749 -25.83 -20.21 -37.02
CA ALA A 749 -26.32 -18.83 -37.07
C ALA A 749 -26.42 -18.17 -35.68
N GLU A 750 -26.68 -18.97 -34.64
CA GLU A 750 -26.89 -18.53 -33.26
C GLU A 750 -25.66 -17.95 -32.55
N ILE A 751 -24.45 -18.11 -33.09
CA ILE A 751 -23.22 -17.46 -32.59
C ILE A 751 -22.75 -16.30 -33.46
N SER A 752 -23.47 -16.02 -34.55
CA SER A 752 -23.15 -14.93 -35.46
C SER A 752 -23.77 -13.63 -34.96
N TYR A 753 -22.95 -12.69 -34.51
CA TYR A 753 -23.36 -11.33 -34.19
C TYR A 753 -23.25 -10.44 -35.43
N ALA A 754 -24.35 -9.80 -35.83
CA ALA A 754 -24.34 -8.79 -36.89
C ALA A 754 -24.14 -7.40 -36.26
N ALA A 755 -22.97 -6.79 -36.47
CA ALA A 755 -22.68 -5.47 -35.94
C ALA A 755 -23.18 -4.36 -36.85
N ASP A 756 -23.43 -3.17 -36.27
CA ASP A 756 -23.88 -1.97 -36.98
C ASP A 756 -22.94 -1.53 -38.11
N ASN A 757 -21.66 -1.93 -38.04
CA ASN A 757 -20.66 -1.67 -39.06
C ASN A 757 -20.80 -2.57 -40.32
N GLY A 758 -21.83 -3.43 -40.37
CA GLY A 758 -22.12 -4.32 -41.50
C GLY A 758 -21.28 -5.60 -41.53
N LYS A 759 -20.43 -5.84 -40.52
CA LYS A 759 -19.65 -7.07 -40.37
C LYS A 759 -20.38 -8.11 -39.52
N GLN A 760 -20.02 -9.36 -39.72
CA GLN A 760 -20.45 -10.47 -38.88
C GLN A 760 -19.29 -10.94 -38.00
N TYR A 761 -19.59 -11.24 -36.75
CA TYR A 761 -18.62 -11.70 -35.77
C TYR A 761 -19.05 -13.01 -35.13
N ALA A 762 -18.10 -13.83 -34.70
CA ALA A 762 -18.36 -14.95 -33.79
C ALA A 762 -17.39 -14.92 -32.61
N ASN A 763 -17.87 -15.32 -31.44
CA ASN A 763 -17.06 -15.43 -30.24
C ASN A 763 -16.29 -16.76 -30.23
N PHE A 764 -15.03 -16.74 -29.78
CA PHE A 764 -14.20 -17.94 -29.62
C PHE A 764 -13.66 -18.03 -28.19
N ALA A 765 -14.53 -18.47 -27.26
CA ALA A 765 -14.17 -18.62 -25.86
C ALA A 765 -13.31 -19.87 -25.61
N ILE A 766 -13.91 -21.06 -25.74
CA ILE A 766 -13.22 -22.33 -25.44
C ILE A 766 -13.31 -23.25 -26.66
N PHE A 767 -12.18 -23.86 -27.01
CA PHE A 767 -12.09 -24.83 -28.08
C PHE A 767 -11.44 -26.12 -27.56
N ALA A 768 -12.05 -27.27 -27.83
CA ALA A 768 -11.46 -28.57 -27.51
C ALA A 768 -11.45 -29.47 -28.74
N ALA A 769 -10.28 -30.05 -29.04
CA ALA A 769 -10.09 -30.95 -30.17
C ALA A 769 -9.12 -32.09 -29.85
N GLY A 770 -9.46 -33.29 -30.33
CA GLY A 770 -8.59 -34.47 -30.30
C GLY A 770 -8.08 -34.82 -31.69
N TYR A 771 -6.83 -35.28 -31.77
CA TYR A 771 -6.21 -35.71 -33.01
C TYR A 771 -6.19 -37.25 -33.12
N ALA A 772 -6.81 -37.82 -34.16
CA ALA A 772 -6.78 -39.27 -34.43
C ALA A 772 -6.40 -39.54 -35.89
N LEU A 773 -5.10 -39.69 -36.18
CA LEU A 773 -4.61 -40.12 -37.49
C LEU A 773 -4.62 -41.65 -37.63
N VAL A 774 -5.75 -42.35 -37.44
CA VAL A 774 -5.84 -43.73 -37.92
C VAL A 774 -7.28 -44.09 -38.31
N GLU A 775 -7.50 -44.31 -39.61
CA GLU A 775 -8.55 -45.22 -40.09
C GLU A 775 -7.90 -46.46 -40.74
N PRO A 776 -8.46 -47.68 -40.62
CA PRO A 776 -9.69 -48.06 -39.93
C PRO A 776 -9.49 -49.20 -38.88
N PRO A 777 -10.57 -49.82 -38.38
CA PRO A 777 -11.02 -49.83 -36.99
C PRO A 777 -10.42 -50.98 -36.14
N LEU A 778 -9.78 -50.65 -35.01
CA LEU A 778 -9.74 -51.53 -33.84
C LEU A 778 -10.11 -50.69 -32.63
N GLY A 779 -11.28 -50.98 -32.05
CA GLY A 779 -11.95 -50.22 -30.99
C GLY A 779 -10.98 -49.76 -29.90
N VAL A 780 -11.06 -48.51 -29.46
CA VAL A 780 -12.21 -47.93 -28.76
C VAL A 780 -12.36 -46.48 -29.22
N VAL A 781 -13.50 -46.15 -29.83
CA VAL A 781 -13.95 -44.75 -29.89
C VAL A 781 -14.46 -44.44 -28.50
N TYR A 782 -13.72 -43.68 -27.69
CA TYR A 782 -14.34 -43.08 -26.51
C TYR A 782 -15.38 -42.07 -27.04
N THR A 783 -16.64 -42.45 -27.01
CA THR A 783 -17.72 -41.47 -26.97
C THR A 783 -17.62 -40.80 -25.60
N GLN A 784 -16.69 -39.87 -25.43
CA GLN A 784 -16.62 -39.07 -24.21
C GLN A 784 -17.91 -38.27 -24.08
N ASN A 785 -18.52 -38.41 -22.91
CA ASN A 785 -19.68 -37.63 -22.54
C ASN A 785 -19.19 -36.19 -22.35
N PRO A 786 -19.90 -35.15 -22.83
CA PRO A 786 -19.57 -33.76 -22.53
C PRO A 786 -19.37 -33.46 -21.03
N GLN A 787 -19.87 -34.32 -20.14
CA GLN A 787 -19.72 -34.26 -18.68
C GLN A 787 -18.28 -34.50 -18.17
N ASP A 788 -17.37 -35.08 -18.96
CA ASP A 788 -16.05 -35.53 -18.47
C ASP A 788 -14.92 -34.47 -18.58
N ASP A 789 -15.08 -33.46 -19.43
CA ASP A 789 -13.99 -32.52 -19.82
C ASP A 789 -14.20 -31.07 -19.31
N ILE A 790 -15.41 -30.69 -18.91
CA ILE A 790 -15.71 -29.33 -18.40
C ILE A 790 -16.64 -29.45 -17.19
N TYR A 791 -16.19 -28.94 -16.03
CA TYR A 791 -16.93 -28.99 -14.78
C TYR A 791 -17.35 -27.57 -14.37
N LEU A 792 -18.60 -27.32 -13.97
CA LEU A 792 -18.95 -26.13 -13.19
C LEU A 792 -19.31 -26.54 -11.77
N ASP A 793 -18.91 -25.72 -10.80
CA ASP A 793 -19.16 -25.98 -9.38
C ASP A 793 -20.56 -25.45 -9.03
N SER A 794 -21.60 -26.23 -9.34
CA SER A 794 -22.93 -26.05 -8.76
C SER A 794 -23.22 -27.25 -7.89
N ASN A 795 -23.56 -27.01 -6.61
CA ASN A 795 -24.12 -28.05 -5.76
C ASN A 795 -25.34 -28.68 -6.46
N GLU A 796 -25.29 -30.00 -6.67
CA GLU A 796 -26.32 -30.92 -7.17
C GLU A 796 -26.19 -31.44 -8.62
N ASP A 797 -26.37 -32.77 -8.74
CA ASP A 797 -26.34 -33.65 -9.94
C ASP A 797 -27.43 -33.36 -10.99
N ALA A 798 -27.79 -32.11 -11.21
CA ALA A 798 -28.61 -31.70 -12.33
C ALA A 798 -27.91 -30.54 -13.06
N TYR A 799 -28.30 -30.31 -14.31
CA TYR A 799 -28.08 -29.07 -15.05
C TYR A 799 -26.88 -28.99 -16.01
N LYS A 800 -27.17 -29.39 -17.25
CA LYS A 800 -26.61 -28.76 -18.45
C LYS A 800 -27.16 -27.35 -18.68
N GLU A 801 -28.37 -27.02 -18.17
CA GLU A 801 -29.01 -25.72 -18.42
C GLU A 801 -28.45 -24.58 -17.53
N ILE A 802 -28.10 -24.85 -16.26
CA ILE A 802 -27.51 -23.84 -15.34
C ILE A 802 -26.07 -23.48 -15.75
N LEU A 803 -25.33 -24.45 -16.30
CA LEU A 803 -23.96 -24.32 -16.78
C LEU A 803 -23.80 -23.17 -17.80
N PHE A 804 -24.76 -23.10 -18.72
CA PHE A 804 -24.78 -22.19 -19.85
C PHE A 804 -25.51 -20.88 -19.55
N GLU A 805 -26.43 -20.86 -18.59
CA GLU A 805 -27.13 -19.62 -18.19
C GLU A 805 -26.25 -18.69 -17.33
N GLU A 806 -25.42 -19.24 -16.42
CA GLU A 806 -24.56 -18.40 -15.56
C GLU A 806 -23.38 -17.77 -16.31
N GLN A 807 -22.72 -18.53 -17.20
CA GLN A 807 -21.62 -18.02 -18.04
C GLN A 807 -22.08 -17.51 -19.40
N ARG A 808 -23.34 -17.79 -19.81
CA ARG A 808 -23.97 -17.36 -21.08
C ARG A 808 -23.33 -17.93 -22.35
N LEU A 809 -22.66 -19.07 -22.24
CA LEU A 809 -22.01 -19.76 -23.37
C LEU A 809 -22.98 -20.75 -24.04
N LEU A 810 -22.92 -20.85 -25.36
CA LEU A 810 -23.53 -21.91 -26.16
C LEU A 810 -22.49 -23.01 -26.46
N TYR A 811 -22.97 -24.24 -26.71
CA TYR A 811 -22.15 -25.41 -27.01
C TYR A 811 -22.44 -25.96 -28.42
N PHE A 812 -21.37 -26.23 -29.17
CA PHE A 812 -21.44 -26.76 -30.53
C PHE A 812 -20.58 -28.00 -30.70
N LEU A 813 -21.20 -29.06 -31.23
CA LEU A 813 -20.52 -30.27 -31.67
C LEU A 813 -20.45 -30.29 -33.20
N GLY A 814 -19.25 -30.42 -33.76
CA GLY A 814 -19.05 -30.62 -35.19
C GLY A 814 -18.89 -32.11 -35.52
N ASP A 815 -19.69 -32.63 -36.46
CA ASP A 815 -19.47 -33.95 -37.06
C ASP A 815 -18.29 -33.84 -38.05
N THR A 816 -17.11 -34.26 -37.57
CA THR A 816 -15.86 -34.49 -38.31
C THR A 816 -15.40 -33.36 -39.24
N LEU A 817 -14.46 -32.53 -38.77
CA LEU A 817 -13.83 -31.47 -39.55
C LEU A 817 -12.57 -32.00 -40.26
N GLY A 818 -12.70 -32.46 -41.51
CA GLY A 818 -11.53 -32.71 -42.39
C GLY A 818 -10.47 -33.69 -41.85
N GLY A 819 -10.87 -34.66 -41.03
CA GLY A 819 -9.98 -35.62 -40.36
C GLY A 819 -9.83 -35.41 -38.84
N LEU A 820 -10.28 -34.27 -38.30
CA LEU A 820 -10.43 -34.05 -36.86
C LEU A 820 -11.73 -34.70 -36.37
N GLN A 821 -11.64 -35.68 -35.47
CA GLN A 821 -12.84 -36.27 -34.84
C GLN A 821 -13.36 -35.35 -33.72
N LYS A 822 -14.67 -35.06 -33.77
CA LYS A 822 -15.47 -34.40 -32.71
C LYS A 822 -14.84 -33.13 -32.12
N VAL A 823 -14.90 -32.04 -32.90
CA VAL A 823 -14.54 -30.70 -32.43
C VAL A 823 -15.65 -30.13 -31.52
N LYS A 824 -15.26 -29.53 -30.40
CA LYS A 824 -16.16 -28.85 -29.45
C LYS A 824 -15.81 -27.36 -29.39
N LEU A 825 -16.77 -26.50 -29.68
CA LEU A 825 -16.64 -25.04 -29.56
C LEU A 825 -17.65 -24.52 -28.54
N PHE A 826 -17.17 -23.63 -27.66
CA PHE A 826 -17.98 -22.86 -26.72
C PHE A 826 -17.83 -21.37 -27.04
N ALA A 827 -18.96 -20.68 -27.17
CA ALA A 827 -19.02 -19.30 -27.65
C ALA A 827 -20.27 -18.59 -27.12
N TYR A 828 -20.24 -17.26 -27.02
CA TYR A 828 -21.46 -16.49 -26.76
C TYR A 828 -22.45 -16.54 -27.92
N SER A 829 -23.74 -16.41 -27.61
CA SER A 829 -24.79 -16.22 -28.61
C SER A 829 -24.59 -14.89 -29.35
N GLY A 830 -24.99 -14.85 -30.63
CA GLY A 830 -25.06 -13.62 -31.42
C GLY A 830 -26.03 -12.57 -30.87
N ASP A 831 -26.94 -12.94 -29.97
CA ASP A 831 -27.86 -12.03 -29.29
C ASP A 831 -27.37 -11.63 -27.87
N GLU A 832 -26.13 -11.96 -27.49
CA GLU A 832 -25.53 -11.57 -26.19
C GLU A 832 -25.41 -10.04 -26.08
N GLU A 833 -26.06 -9.44 -25.08
CA GLU A 833 -26.14 -7.97 -24.93
C GLU A 833 -25.00 -7.36 -24.10
N ARG A 834 -24.37 -8.11 -23.19
CA ARG A 834 -23.33 -7.58 -22.27
C ARG A 834 -21.94 -7.57 -22.90
N ILE A 835 -21.56 -8.64 -23.58
CA ILE A 835 -20.22 -8.79 -24.17
C ILE A 835 -20.38 -8.95 -25.69
N THR A 836 -20.37 -7.83 -26.39
CA THR A 836 -20.49 -7.73 -27.85
C THR A 836 -19.12 -7.48 -28.50
N PRO A 837 -18.99 -7.59 -29.84
CA PRO A 837 -17.74 -7.29 -30.54
C PRO A 837 -17.21 -5.87 -30.38
N THR A 838 -18.05 -4.93 -29.95
CA THR A 838 -17.69 -3.52 -29.71
C THR A 838 -17.55 -3.17 -28.23
N SER A 839 -17.90 -4.10 -27.33
CA SER A 839 -17.74 -3.92 -25.90
C SER A 839 -16.29 -4.15 -25.46
N THR A 840 -15.88 -3.46 -24.41
CA THR A 840 -14.60 -3.69 -23.72
C THR A 840 -14.83 -3.61 -22.21
N TYR A 841 -13.91 -4.16 -21.42
CA TYR A 841 -13.92 -4.01 -19.98
C TYR A 841 -13.16 -2.75 -19.55
N GLU A 842 -13.50 -2.20 -18.38
CA GLU A 842 -12.78 -1.09 -17.76
C GLU A 842 -11.83 -1.60 -16.69
N GLU A 843 -10.51 -1.46 -16.92
CA GLU A 843 -9.50 -1.92 -15.97
C GLU A 843 -9.25 -0.91 -14.84
N ASN A 844 -10.09 -0.92 -13.82
CA ASN A 844 -9.99 -0.05 -12.65
C ASN A 844 -10.02 -0.85 -11.33
N VAL A 845 -9.92 -0.16 -10.19
CA VAL A 845 -9.93 -0.84 -8.88
C VAL A 845 -11.26 -1.52 -8.58
N GLU A 846 -12.40 -1.00 -9.05
CA GLU A 846 -13.70 -1.68 -8.91
C GLU A 846 -13.70 -3.04 -9.61
N LEU A 847 -13.07 -3.13 -10.78
CA LEU A 847 -12.84 -4.41 -11.44
C LEU A 847 -11.91 -5.31 -10.62
N TYR A 848 -10.83 -4.76 -10.06
CA TYR A 848 -9.89 -5.53 -9.24
C TYR A 848 -10.56 -6.10 -7.98
N GLU A 849 -11.40 -5.32 -7.30
CA GLU A 849 -12.22 -5.80 -6.18
C GLU A 849 -13.15 -6.93 -6.61
N ARG A 850 -13.81 -6.77 -7.77
CA ARG A 850 -14.66 -7.81 -8.34
C ARG A 850 -13.88 -9.07 -8.71
N LEU A 851 -12.67 -8.94 -9.25
CA LEU A 851 -11.79 -10.06 -9.60
C LEU A 851 -11.37 -10.85 -8.36
N ASN A 852 -11.06 -10.16 -7.26
CA ASN A 852 -10.63 -10.79 -6.00
C ASN A 852 -11.78 -11.33 -5.14
N ALA A 853 -13.04 -11.00 -5.46
CA ALA A 853 -14.18 -11.45 -4.67
C ALA A 853 -14.32 -12.98 -4.75
N VAL A 854 -14.00 -13.67 -3.66
CA VAL A 854 -14.22 -15.11 -3.52
C VAL A 854 -15.71 -15.35 -3.34
N LYS A 855 -16.33 -16.13 -4.22
CA LYS A 855 -17.73 -16.55 -4.13
C LYS A 855 -17.86 -18.03 -3.86
#